data_AF-A8FV14-F1
#
_entry.id   AF-A8FV14-F1
#
_cell.length_a   1.000
_cell.length_b   1.000
_cell.length_c   1.000
_cell.angle_alpha   90.00
_cell.angle_beta   90.00
_cell.angle_gamma   90.00
#
_symmetry.space_group_name_H-M   'P 1'
#
loop_
_entity.id
_entity.type
_entity.pdbx_description
1 polymer ?
#
loop_
_entity_poly.entity_id
_entity_poly.type
_entity_poly.pdbx_seq_one_letter_code
_entity_poly.pdbx_strand_id
1 'polypeptide(L)'
;MSQRTLHTLFKPKSVAIIGASNTEKRAGNVVMKNLLAGGFSGPIMPVTPKYEAVLGVLAYPNIEALPLKPDLAIICTAAFRVPGVVETLAQFGCKVAIIMASGMASHFNDEGVSFLEEARLNAKRYGMRILGPNSLGMMLPNLGLNASLAHASALPGKIAFVSQSAAICTTVLDWANNKGIGFSSFISLGDATDIDFDELLDYLGRDSRTNAIMLYVDSINEKRHFLSAARAASRNKPILVIKSGRSLEGTNAAKLHTGGVTGNDAVYEAAFRRAGMLRVNDLIELFAAVETLAHSSPLLGERLAIVTNGGGPAVLALDQLMLGGGKSASLNSNTLNLLDELLPSTWSGQNPIDIGGDADAKRYTKAVEIMMDSDDADAILVLHSPSALGDSVEIANALVEMVAKHPKRNKVNVLTNWSGEDSAYPARKHFNRTGIPTYRTPEGAVGAFMHMVEYRRNQKLLQEVPQSIPDNIPTNAEQARARLAKALGLGKRILETHESQEILSAYGLNTIDTYVANTPEDAVTVANKIGYPVAVKVQSPDIHHKSDVHGVMLNLTCEDEVIQAATAIRSRVLLTNPDAKLEGLIVQKMALTAGAQEIRVAVINDPVFGPAILLGEGGSEWEPTKDAVVALPPLNMTLARYMVIQALKTQKLRDRHLPLGLNMHALCVMLTQISHLIIDCPEISSLDLNPVLCAGENVTLLDVNIQLHDTPVDNASRLAISPYPKELEQAATLKNGRDVMLRPILPEDEPKHLAFDNSLSDEDRYKRYFGVRSKMTHEEMAVLTQIDYAREMAFIATAKGDDGEEITLGAIRASIDPDNTEAEFAMAVRSDHQGQGLGKLLLEKLITYYKGNDTQVLTGFTMFENRSMANLAKRLGFTVTFDMEEHLIKMDMKLR
;
A
#
# COMPACT_ATOMS: atom_id res chain seq x y z
N MET A 1 13.45 -12.19 12.58
CA MET A 1 14.10 -12.14 13.91
C MET A 1 13.16 -11.40 14.86
N SER A 2 13.33 -11.51 16.19
CA SER A 2 12.25 -11.21 17.13
C SER A 2 11.80 -9.73 17.21
N GLN A 3 10.50 -9.43 17.04
CA GLN A 3 9.91 -8.11 17.34
C GLN A 3 9.90 -7.78 18.84
N ARG A 4 10.02 -8.78 19.74
CA ARG A 4 10.19 -8.52 21.19
C ARG A 4 11.44 -7.69 21.47
N THR A 5 12.48 -7.86 20.64
CA THR A 5 13.72 -7.07 20.76
C THR A 5 13.51 -5.61 20.33
N LEU A 6 12.63 -5.35 19.35
CA LEU A 6 12.31 -4.00 18.86
C LEU A 6 11.60 -3.14 19.92
N HIS A 7 10.80 -3.74 20.80
CA HIS A 7 10.18 -3.00 21.91
C HIS A 7 11.22 -2.31 22.81
N THR A 8 12.43 -2.86 22.91
CA THR A 8 13.55 -2.26 23.66
C THR A 8 14.04 -0.96 23.04
N LEU A 9 14.00 -0.84 21.70
CA LEU A 9 14.35 0.39 20.97
C LEU A 9 13.43 1.56 21.38
N PHE A 10 12.14 1.28 21.60
CA PHE A 10 11.13 2.31 21.90
C PHE A 10 10.91 2.58 23.40
N LYS A 11 11.46 1.74 24.28
CA LYS A 11 11.38 1.90 25.74
C LYS A 11 12.70 1.54 26.42
N PRO A 12 13.84 2.13 26.03
CA PRO A 12 15.11 1.85 26.68
C PRO A 12 15.11 2.42 28.10
N LYS A 13 15.61 1.65 29.06
CA LYS A 13 15.83 2.10 30.45
C LYS A 13 17.28 2.50 30.70
N SER A 14 18.19 2.15 29.81
CA SER A 14 19.61 2.48 29.88
C SER A 14 20.25 2.65 28.51
N VAL A 15 21.22 3.56 28.40
CA VAL A 15 21.90 3.89 27.13
C VAL A 15 23.42 3.89 27.30
N ALA A 16 24.14 3.16 26.46
CA ALA A 16 25.59 3.21 26.33
C ALA A 16 26.01 3.97 25.08
N ILE A 17 27.08 4.78 25.15
CA ILE A 17 27.61 5.55 24.02
C ILE A 17 29.04 5.11 23.75
N ILE A 18 29.23 4.32 22.70
CA ILE A 18 30.54 3.79 22.32
C ILE A 18 31.26 4.81 21.44
N GLY A 19 32.44 5.24 21.88
CA GLY A 19 33.17 6.34 21.23
C GLY A 19 32.79 7.72 21.79
N ALA A 20 32.30 7.78 23.03
CA ALA A 20 32.05 9.02 23.74
C ALA A 20 33.32 9.89 23.84
N SER A 21 33.17 11.22 23.77
CA SER A 21 34.30 12.13 23.60
C SER A 21 34.03 13.53 24.17
N ASN A 22 35.05 14.16 24.76
CA ASN A 22 35.05 15.59 25.08
C ASN A 22 35.51 16.48 23.92
N THR A 23 36.11 15.92 22.87
CA THR A 23 36.46 16.68 21.66
C THR A 23 35.18 17.13 20.96
N GLU A 24 35.02 18.45 20.84
CA GLU A 24 33.89 19.06 20.16
C GLU A 24 33.75 18.58 18.71
N LYS A 25 32.52 18.57 18.20
CA LYS A 25 32.16 18.13 16.83
C LYS A 25 32.41 16.66 16.50
N ARG A 26 32.95 15.85 17.40
CA ARG A 26 32.93 14.38 17.24
C ARG A 26 31.51 13.85 17.49
N ALA A 27 31.11 12.82 16.74
CA ALA A 27 29.80 12.19 16.86
C ALA A 27 29.44 11.83 18.32
N GLY A 28 30.36 11.16 19.03
CA GLY A 28 30.16 10.80 20.44
C GLY A 28 30.03 12.00 21.40
N ASN A 29 30.57 13.17 21.06
CA ASN A 29 30.34 14.39 21.84
C ASN A 29 28.93 14.96 21.60
N VAL A 30 28.51 15.00 20.34
CA VAL A 30 27.20 15.53 19.93
C VAL A 30 26.07 14.68 20.51
N VAL A 31 26.14 13.36 20.36
CA VAL A 31 25.14 12.43 20.94
C VAL A 31 25.06 12.60 22.45
N MET A 32 26.21 12.70 23.14
CA MET A 32 26.24 12.91 24.59
C MET A 32 25.55 14.23 24.99
N LYS A 33 25.82 15.33 24.28
CA LYS A 33 25.14 16.63 24.53
C LYS A 33 23.63 16.52 24.33
N ASN A 34 23.21 15.93 23.21
CA ASN A 34 21.80 15.77 22.87
C ASN A 34 21.05 14.92 23.88
N LEU A 35 21.64 13.79 24.29
CA LEU A 35 21.02 12.88 25.25
C LEU A 35 20.88 13.50 26.64
N LEU A 36 21.91 14.22 27.11
CA LEU A 36 21.87 14.94 28.38
C LEU A 36 20.87 16.11 28.36
N ALA A 37 20.78 16.83 27.24
CA ALA A 37 19.82 17.93 27.07
C ALA A 37 18.38 17.44 26.93
N GLY A 38 18.16 16.21 26.46
CA GLY A 38 16.82 15.64 26.27
C GLY A 38 16.07 15.31 27.55
N GLY A 39 16.78 15.13 28.68
CA GLY A 39 16.16 14.79 29.97
C GLY A 39 15.83 13.31 30.16
N PHE A 40 16.57 12.42 29.50
CA PHE A 40 16.43 10.97 29.70
C PHE A 40 16.69 10.59 31.16
N SER A 41 15.77 9.85 31.76
CA SER A 41 15.80 9.52 33.20
C SER A 41 16.64 8.29 33.55
N GLY A 42 17.00 7.47 32.56
CA GLY A 42 17.80 6.26 32.75
C GLY A 42 19.31 6.52 32.77
N PRO A 43 20.13 5.51 33.14
CA PRO A 43 21.59 5.64 33.14
C PRO A 43 22.14 5.92 31.74
N ILE A 44 22.99 6.94 31.65
CA ILE A 44 23.78 7.28 30.46
C ILE A 44 25.22 6.86 30.73
N MET A 45 25.75 5.94 29.91
CA MET A 45 27.06 5.30 30.13
C MET A 45 28.01 5.58 28.96
N PRO A 46 28.88 6.60 29.08
CA PRO A 46 29.91 6.88 28.08
C PRO A 46 30.98 5.79 28.10
N VAL A 47 31.33 5.23 26.93
CA VAL A 47 32.42 4.24 26.79
C VAL A 47 33.53 4.81 25.92
N THR A 48 34.71 4.96 26.52
CA THR A 48 35.91 5.50 25.86
C THR A 48 37.18 5.17 26.66
N PRO A 49 38.26 4.72 26.01
CA PRO A 49 39.52 4.43 26.69
C PRO A 49 40.33 5.70 27.04
N LYS A 50 39.92 6.87 26.56
CA LYS A 50 40.72 8.11 26.62
C LYS A 50 40.35 9.03 27.80
N TYR A 51 39.10 9.01 28.23
CA TYR A 51 38.57 10.00 29.18
C TYR A 51 38.01 9.28 30.40
N GLU A 52 38.32 9.77 31.59
CA GLU A 52 37.70 9.29 32.84
C GLU A 52 36.26 9.80 33.00
N ALA A 53 35.95 10.97 32.42
CA ALA A 53 34.61 11.52 32.36
C ALA A 53 34.36 12.25 31.03
N VAL A 54 33.14 12.14 30.50
CA VAL A 54 32.68 12.82 29.29
C VAL A 54 31.50 13.73 29.65
N LEU A 55 31.64 15.04 29.42
CA LEU A 55 30.65 16.07 29.79
C LEU A 55 30.18 15.97 31.26
N GLY A 56 31.10 15.63 32.17
CA GLY A 56 30.81 15.48 33.60
C GLY A 56 30.21 14.14 34.02
N VAL A 57 29.95 13.22 33.09
CA VAL A 57 29.49 11.85 33.37
C VAL A 57 30.67 10.89 33.39
N LEU A 58 30.78 10.04 34.42
CA LEU A 58 31.83 9.02 34.53
C LEU A 58 31.82 8.10 33.31
N ALA A 59 32.98 7.92 32.71
CA ALA A 59 33.17 7.12 31.51
C ALA A 59 33.87 5.80 31.82
N TYR A 60 33.55 4.78 31.03
CA TYR A 60 34.07 3.42 31.17
C TYR A 60 35.10 3.13 30.08
N PRO A 61 36.22 2.45 30.41
CA PRO A 61 37.30 2.24 29.44
C PRO A 61 36.92 1.30 28.29
N ASN A 62 35.99 0.37 28.51
CA ASN A 62 35.50 -0.61 27.54
C ASN A 62 34.07 -1.06 27.89
N ILE A 63 33.47 -1.94 27.07
CA ILE A 63 32.08 -2.38 27.20
C ILE A 63 31.91 -3.29 28.41
N GLU A 64 32.90 -4.13 28.69
CA GLU A 64 32.91 -5.11 29.76
C GLU A 64 32.95 -4.47 31.15
N ALA A 65 33.49 -3.24 31.25
CA ALA A 65 33.50 -2.44 32.46
C ALA A 65 32.16 -1.74 32.78
N LEU A 66 31.15 -1.86 31.90
CA LEU A 66 29.84 -1.26 32.14
C LEU A 66 29.17 -1.88 33.38
N PRO A 67 28.59 -1.07 34.28
CA PRO A 67 27.98 -1.56 35.52
C PRO A 67 26.63 -2.25 35.30
N LEU A 68 26.00 -2.02 34.15
CA LEU A 68 24.74 -2.62 33.76
C LEU A 68 24.75 -2.90 32.25
N LYS A 69 23.98 -3.91 31.85
CA LYS A 69 23.76 -4.25 30.44
C LYS A 69 22.92 -3.13 29.82
N PRO A 70 23.41 -2.43 28.78
CA PRO A 70 22.64 -1.39 28.15
C PRO A 70 21.48 -1.98 27.33
N ASP A 71 20.30 -1.40 27.47
CA ASP A 71 19.15 -1.71 26.61
C ASP A 71 19.41 -1.22 25.18
N LEU A 72 20.02 -0.04 25.06
CA LEU A 72 20.37 0.63 23.81
C LEU A 72 21.85 1.03 23.80
N ALA A 73 22.57 0.66 22.75
CA ALA A 73 23.92 1.16 22.49
C ALA A 73 23.95 2.10 21.28
N ILE A 74 24.68 3.21 21.38
CA ILE A 74 24.90 4.14 20.27
C ILE A 74 26.37 4.09 19.88
N ILE A 75 26.66 3.65 18.66
CA ILE A 75 28.01 3.40 18.18
C ILE A 75 28.48 4.60 17.33
N CYS A 76 29.39 5.38 17.91
CA CYS A 76 29.96 6.60 17.33
C CYS A 76 31.44 6.42 16.92
N THR A 77 31.84 5.20 16.57
CA THR A 77 33.22 4.85 16.15
C THR A 77 33.35 4.80 14.63
N ALA A 78 34.59 4.77 14.13
CA ALA A 78 34.86 4.58 12.71
C ALA A 78 34.39 3.19 12.21
N ALA A 79 33.99 3.10 10.94
CA ALA A 79 33.41 1.91 10.30
C ALA A 79 34.19 0.60 10.58
N PHE A 80 35.53 0.63 10.46
CA PHE A 80 36.39 -0.55 10.67
C PHE A 80 36.35 -1.13 12.09
N ARG A 81 35.88 -0.38 13.09
CA ARG A 81 35.77 -0.87 14.48
C ARG A 81 34.39 -1.43 14.80
N VAL A 82 33.39 -1.13 13.96
CA VAL A 82 31.99 -1.43 14.25
C VAL A 82 31.75 -2.94 14.38
N PRO A 83 32.28 -3.84 13.51
CA PRO A 83 32.02 -5.27 13.63
C PRO A 83 32.42 -5.87 14.99
N GLY A 84 33.63 -5.52 15.47
CA GLY A 84 34.11 -5.97 16.78
C GLY A 84 33.32 -5.37 17.94
N VAL A 85 32.97 -4.08 17.87
CA VAL A 85 32.12 -3.42 18.88
C VAL A 85 30.74 -4.08 18.96
N VAL A 86 30.15 -4.38 17.81
CA VAL A 86 28.85 -5.06 17.70
C VAL A 86 28.92 -6.45 18.30
N GLU A 87 29.98 -7.21 18.01
CA GLU A 87 30.18 -8.54 18.61
C GLU A 87 30.25 -8.45 20.15
N THR A 88 31.10 -7.57 20.70
CA THR A 88 31.26 -7.42 22.15
C THR A 88 29.95 -6.99 22.82
N LEU A 89 29.22 -6.03 22.26
CA LEU A 89 27.92 -5.60 22.78
C LEU A 89 26.89 -6.73 22.77
N ALA A 90 26.83 -7.47 21.67
CA ALA A 90 25.87 -8.55 21.50
C ALA A 90 26.15 -9.72 22.47
N GLN A 91 27.44 -10.06 22.67
CA GLN A 91 27.88 -11.03 23.69
C GLN A 91 27.57 -10.57 25.12
N PHE A 92 27.76 -9.28 25.42
CA PHE A 92 27.42 -8.70 26.72
C PHE A 92 25.92 -8.75 27.02
N GLY A 93 25.10 -8.87 25.97
CA GLY A 93 23.65 -9.02 26.03
C GLY A 93 22.87 -7.76 25.71
N CYS A 94 23.51 -6.77 25.07
CA CYS A 94 22.82 -5.60 24.53
C CYS A 94 21.83 -6.05 23.45
N LYS A 95 20.62 -5.48 23.47
CA LYS A 95 19.51 -5.91 22.61
C LYS A 95 19.43 -5.12 21.32
N VAL A 96 19.78 -3.84 21.35
CA VAL A 96 19.68 -2.97 20.17
C VAL A 96 20.86 -2.01 20.12
N ALA A 97 21.43 -1.85 18.92
CA ALA A 97 22.49 -0.88 18.64
C ALA A 97 22.09 0.07 17.51
N ILE A 98 22.42 1.36 17.67
CA ILE A 98 22.33 2.37 16.62
C ILE A 98 23.73 2.61 16.06
N ILE A 99 23.92 2.43 14.76
CA ILE A 99 25.22 2.60 14.10
C ILE A 99 25.21 3.89 13.29
N MET A 100 26.08 4.83 13.68
CA MET A 100 26.20 6.14 13.01
C MET A 100 27.18 6.14 11.83
N ALA A 101 28.11 5.18 11.79
CA ALA A 101 29.13 5.12 10.75
C ALA A 101 28.50 4.87 9.37
N SER A 102 28.99 5.56 8.33
CA SER A 102 28.56 5.37 6.94
C SER A 102 29.57 4.58 6.12
N GLY A 103 29.19 4.17 4.91
CA GLY A 103 30.10 3.56 3.92
C GLY A 103 30.56 2.13 4.28
N MET A 104 29.93 1.47 5.25
CA MET A 104 30.36 0.16 5.74
C MET A 104 30.26 -0.96 4.69
N ALA A 105 29.37 -0.83 3.70
CA ALA A 105 29.24 -1.79 2.61
C ALA A 105 30.43 -1.75 1.62
N SER A 106 31.13 -0.61 1.53
CA SER A 106 32.22 -0.40 0.56
C SER A 106 33.61 -0.74 1.11
N HIS A 107 33.68 -1.18 2.37
CA HIS A 107 34.93 -1.55 3.03
C HIS A 107 34.88 -3.02 3.43
N PHE A 108 35.97 -3.73 3.17
CA PHE A 108 36.09 -5.17 3.34
C PHE A 108 37.21 -5.51 4.32
N ASN A 109 37.04 -6.62 5.03
CA ASN A 109 38.10 -7.23 5.82
C ASN A 109 39.05 -8.06 4.93
N ASP A 110 40.09 -8.64 5.53
CA ASP A 110 41.09 -9.44 4.80
C ASP A 110 40.51 -10.70 4.14
N GLU A 111 39.33 -11.17 4.57
CA GLU A 111 38.60 -12.31 4.03
C GLU A 111 37.63 -11.92 2.89
N GLY A 112 37.55 -10.62 2.54
CA GLY A 112 36.65 -10.12 1.50
C GLY A 112 35.19 -9.95 1.92
N VAL A 113 34.88 -10.01 3.22
CA VAL A 113 33.55 -9.73 3.76
C VAL A 113 33.45 -8.24 4.09
N SER A 114 32.33 -7.60 3.72
CA SER A 114 32.14 -6.18 4.03
C SER A 114 31.96 -5.97 5.54
N PHE A 115 32.40 -4.82 6.07
CA PHE A 115 32.18 -4.51 7.50
C PHE A 115 30.70 -4.47 7.87
N LEU A 116 29.83 -4.13 6.91
CA LEU A 116 28.38 -4.21 7.12
C LEU A 116 27.92 -5.66 7.35
N GLU A 117 28.28 -6.58 6.46
CA GLU A 117 27.86 -7.99 6.58
C GLU A 117 28.44 -8.64 7.83
N GLU A 118 29.69 -8.35 8.16
CA GLU A 118 30.33 -8.87 9.38
C GLU A 118 29.59 -8.40 10.64
N ALA A 119 29.25 -7.10 10.74
CA ALA A 119 28.46 -6.58 11.86
C ALA A 119 27.07 -7.23 11.93
N ARG A 120 26.40 -7.42 10.79
CA ARG A 120 25.07 -8.04 10.72
C ARG A 120 25.11 -9.50 11.19
N LEU A 121 26.11 -10.27 10.76
CA LEU A 121 26.31 -11.65 11.18
C LEU A 121 26.58 -11.73 12.69
N ASN A 122 27.44 -10.85 13.22
CA ASN A 122 27.74 -10.77 14.65
C ASN A 122 26.51 -10.44 15.49
N ALA A 123 25.70 -9.46 15.08
CA ALA A 123 24.46 -9.11 15.77
C ALA A 123 23.45 -10.27 15.75
N LYS A 124 23.23 -10.87 14.56
CA LYS A 124 22.31 -12.00 14.38
C LYS A 124 22.68 -13.20 15.25
N ARG A 125 23.97 -13.49 15.41
CA ARG A 125 24.48 -14.63 16.21
C ARG A 125 23.99 -14.61 17.66
N TYR A 126 23.87 -13.43 18.26
CA TYR A 126 23.47 -13.25 19.66
C TYR A 126 22.08 -12.61 19.82
N GLY A 127 21.34 -12.42 18.72
CA GLY A 127 19.99 -11.87 18.72
C GLY A 127 19.92 -10.37 19.06
N MET A 128 20.99 -9.61 18.79
CA MET A 128 20.99 -8.15 18.84
C MET A 128 20.42 -7.58 17.52
N ARG A 129 19.70 -6.46 17.59
CA ARG A 129 19.18 -5.74 16.42
C ARG A 129 19.95 -4.46 16.13
N ILE A 130 19.97 -4.03 14.87
CA ILE A 130 20.70 -2.86 14.40
C ILE A 130 19.74 -1.84 13.75
N LEU A 131 19.78 -0.60 14.24
CA LEU A 131 19.26 0.57 13.52
C LEU A 131 20.42 1.26 12.78
N GLY A 132 20.27 1.45 11.47
CA GLY A 132 21.35 1.91 10.60
C GLY A 132 21.95 0.79 9.73
N PRO A 133 23.25 0.87 9.38
CA PRO A 133 24.19 1.96 9.68
C PRO A 133 23.86 3.26 8.93
N ASN A 134 24.77 4.23 8.93
CA ASN A 134 24.56 5.55 8.29
C ASN A 134 23.30 6.28 8.82
N SER A 135 22.95 6.02 10.08
CA SER A 135 21.78 6.61 10.72
C SER A 135 22.12 7.98 11.32
N LEU A 136 21.18 8.93 11.28
CA LEU A 136 21.25 10.11 12.14
C LEU A 136 21.00 9.75 13.62
N GLY A 137 20.39 8.60 13.88
CA GLY A 137 19.91 8.13 15.17
C GLY A 137 18.40 8.30 15.34
N MET A 138 17.95 8.38 16.59
CA MET A 138 16.51 8.48 16.89
C MET A 138 16.20 9.40 18.07
N MET A 139 14.95 9.84 18.15
CA MET A 139 14.41 10.62 19.26
C MET A 139 13.05 10.07 19.69
N LEU A 140 12.86 9.99 21.01
CA LEU A 140 11.58 9.67 21.65
C LEU A 140 11.27 10.79 22.65
N PRO A 141 10.63 11.90 22.21
CA PRO A 141 10.46 13.10 23.02
C PRO A 141 9.76 12.84 24.37
N ASN A 142 8.79 11.93 24.39
CA ASN A 142 8.07 11.56 25.63
C ASN A 142 8.94 10.87 26.68
N LEU A 143 10.09 10.30 26.28
CA LEU A 143 11.07 9.70 27.20
C LEU A 143 12.25 10.64 27.50
N GLY A 144 12.26 11.84 26.93
CA GLY A 144 13.44 12.71 26.95
C GLY A 144 14.66 12.11 26.21
N LEU A 145 14.45 11.09 25.37
CA LEU A 145 15.52 10.41 24.67
C LEU A 145 15.84 11.14 23.37
N ASN A 146 17.04 11.72 23.27
CA ASN A 146 17.60 12.20 22.00
C ASN A 146 18.92 11.46 21.73
N ALA A 147 18.81 10.28 21.11
CA ALA A 147 19.88 9.38 20.74
C ALA A 147 20.34 9.64 19.29
N SER A 148 20.64 10.90 18.96
CA SER A 148 20.90 11.31 17.57
C SER A 148 22.02 12.33 17.41
N LEU A 149 22.48 12.49 16.17
CA LEU A 149 23.42 13.52 15.71
C LEU A 149 22.71 14.79 15.20
N ALA A 150 21.41 14.92 15.41
CA ALA A 150 20.66 16.08 14.92
C ALA A 150 21.09 17.38 15.61
N HIS A 151 20.90 18.49 14.91
CA HIS A 151 21.21 19.84 15.41
C HIS A 151 20.11 20.42 16.32
N ALA A 152 18.91 19.82 16.31
CA ALA A 152 17.76 20.24 17.10
C ALA A 152 17.04 19.02 17.68
N SER A 153 16.35 19.21 18.80
CA SER A 153 15.47 18.19 19.41
C SER A 153 14.07 18.24 18.79
N ALA A 154 13.38 17.10 18.77
CA ALA A 154 11.98 17.01 18.41
C ALA A 154 11.07 17.42 19.59
N LEU A 155 10.04 18.24 19.31
CA LEU A 155 8.98 18.53 20.27
C LEU A 155 8.10 17.30 20.52
N PRO A 156 7.52 17.11 21.72
CA PRO A 156 6.54 16.06 21.96
C PRO A 156 5.27 16.24 21.13
N GLY A 157 4.76 15.16 20.54
CA GLY A 157 3.49 15.15 19.81
C GLY A 157 3.02 13.74 19.46
N LYS A 158 2.17 13.64 18.43
CA LYS A 158 1.46 12.39 18.07
C LYS A 158 1.86 11.82 16.70
N ILE A 159 2.85 12.42 16.04
CA ILE A 159 3.28 12.01 14.70
C ILE A 159 4.52 11.14 14.80
N ALA A 160 4.59 10.02 14.11
CA ALA A 160 5.85 9.29 13.95
C ALA A 160 6.49 9.66 12.62
N PHE A 161 7.77 9.98 12.61
CA PHE A 161 8.53 10.24 11.40
C PHE A 161 9.64 9.21 11.24
N VAL A 162 9.69 8.55 10.08
CA VAL A 162 10.66 7.52 9.73
C VAL A 162 11.28 7.85 8.37
N SER A 163 12.60 7.91 8.30
CA SER A 163 13.29 8.29 7.05
C SER A 163 14.61 7.55 6.86
N GLN A 164 14.88 7.11 5.64
CA GLN A 164 16.20 6.59 5.22
C GLN A 164 17.24 7.70 5.02
N SER A 165 16.83 8.97 4.89
CA SER A 165 17.75 10.09 4.65
C SER A 165 17.98 10.93 5.90
N ALA A 166 19.23 10.96 6.38
CA ALA A 166 19.67 11.84 7.47
C ALA A 166 19.52 13.34 7.15
N ALA A 167 19.76 13.75 5.90
CA ALA A 167 19.61 15.16 5.50
C ALA A 167 18.16 15.63 5.61
N ILE A 168 17.22 14.88 5.01
CA ILE A 168 15.78 15.09 5.15
C ILE A 168 15.36 15.10 6.63
N CYS A 169 15.88 14.20 7.46
CA CYS A 169 15.62 14.23 8.90
C CYS A 169 15.96 15.59 9.53
N THR A 170 17.15 16.12 9.26
CA THR A 170 17.55 17.42 9.80
C THR A 170 16.68 18.57 9.30
N THR A 171 16.30 18.57 8.02
CA THR A 171 15.43 19.60 7.44
C THR A 171 14.02 19.56 8.02
N VAL A 172 13.46 18.37 8.17
CA VAL A 172 12.13 18.14 8.77
C VAL A 172 12.09 18.61 10.21
N LEU A 173 13.13 18.35 11.01
CA LEU A 173 13.20 18.79 12.41
C LEU A 173 13.20 20.31 12.55
N ASP A 174 14.05 21.00 11.80
CA ASP A 174 14.17 22.46 11.85
C ASP A 174 12.83 23.12 11.47
N TRP A 175 12.23 22.64 10.38
CA TRP A 175 10.95 23.13 9.89
C TRP A 175 9.81 22.85 10.87
N ALA A 176 9.72 21.63 11.41
CA ALA A 176 8.66 21.23 12.34
C ALA A 176 8.69 22.06 13.63
N ASN A 177 9.88 22.34 14.15
CA ASN A 177 10.05 23.18 15.33
C ASN A 177 9.57 24.61 15.10
N ASN A 178 9.81 25.18 13.91
CA ASN A 178 9.28 26.50 13.53
C ASN A 178 7.74 26.52 13.53
N LYS A 179 7.13 25.43 13.07
CA LYS A 179 5.66 25.26 12.95
C LYS A 179 4.98 24.75 14.22
N GLY A 180 5.75 24.36 15.23
CA GLY A 180 5.22 23.77 16.47
C GLY A 180 4.66 22.35 16.29
N ILE A 181 5.14 21.62 15.27
CA ILE A 181 4.74 20.23 15.04
C ILE A 181 5.60 19.31 15.90
N GLY A 182 4.93 18.46 16.69
CA GLY A 182 5.57 17.52 17.60
C GLY A 182 5.50 16.07 17.15
N PHE A 183 6.45 15.27 17.62
CA PHE A 183 6.63 13.86 17.28
C PHE A 183 6.45 12.95 18.49
N SER A 184 5.85 11.79 18.23
CA SER A 184 5.81 10.64 19.13
C SER A 184 7.13 9.86 19.06
N SER A 185 7.65 9.67 17.85
CA SER A 185 8.92 9.04 17.53
C SER A 185 9.53 9.70 16.29
N PHE A 186 10.84 9.90 16.28
CA PHE A 186 11.59 10.43 15.14
C PHE A 186 12.78 9.51 14.86
N ILE A 187 12.79 8.83 13.73
CA ILE A 187 13.68 7.69 13.47
C ILE A 187 14.37 7.86 12.13
N SER A 188 15.71 7.89 12.15
CA SER A 188 16.52 7.77 10.95
C SER A 188 16.95 6.31 10.77
N LEU A 189 16.47 5.67 9.70
CA LEU A 189 16.80 4.30 9.36
C LEU A 189 18.23 4.16 8.81
N GLY A 190 18.73 5.20 8.15
CA GLY A 190 19.96 5.11 7.36
C GLY A 190 19.82 4.04 6.28
N ASP A 191 20.78 3.14 6.19
CA ASP A 191 20.83 2.10 5.16
C ASP A 191 19.80 0.97 5.37
N ALA A 192 19.07 0.94 6.51
CA ALA A 192 17.97 0.00 6.79
C ALA A 192 18.32 -1.49 6.61
N THR A 193 19.45 -1.93 7.18
CA THR A 193 20.04 -3.26 6.90
C THR A 193 19.55 -4.40 7.79
N ASP A 194 18.87 -4.08 8.90
CA ASP A 194 18.27 -5.05 9.82
C ASP A 194 16.88 -4.58 10.26
N ILE A 195 16.81 -3.45 10.99
CA ILE A 195 15.52 -2.80 11.29
C ILE A 195 15.11 -1.97 10.07
N ASP A 196 13.93 -2.25 9.51
CA ASP A 196 13.39 -1.61 8.31
C ASP A 196 11.93 -1.13 8.53
N PHE A 197 11.29 -0.58 7.50
CA PHE A 197 9.97 0.02 7.56
C PHE A 197 8.87 -0.93 8.04
N ASP A 198 8.89 -2.19 7.63
CA ASP A 198 7.87 -3.18 7.96
C ASP A 198 7.73 -3.38 9.48
N GLU A 199 8.84 -3.59 10.18
CA GLU A 199 8.85 -3.77 11.63
C GLU A 199 8.50 -2.48 12.39
N LEU A 200 8.95 -1.32 11.88
CA LEU A 200 8.58 -0.03 12.47
C LEU A 200 7.10 0.28 12.28
N LEU A 201 6.54 -0.01 11.11
CA LEU A 201 5.10 0.16 10.84
C LEU A 201 4.26 -0.74 11.74
N ASP A 202 4.72 -1.94 12.03
CA ASP A 202 4.05 -2.84 12.96
C ASP A 202 4.00 -2.31 14.39
N TYR A 203 5.11 -1.78 14.86
CA TYR A 203 5.16 -1.18 16.18
C TYR A 203 4.32 0.10 16.23
N LEU A 204 4.57 1.02 15.29
CA LEU A 204 3.93 2.34 15.25
C LEU A 204 2.44 2.24 14.94
N GLY A 205 2.00 1.25 14.17
CA GLY A 205 0.59 0.97 13.91
C GLY A 205 -0.20 0.61 15.18
N ARG A 206 0.47 0.03 16.18
CA ARG A 206 -0.14 -0.38 17.47
C ARG A 206 0.11 0.62 18.61
N ASP A 207 1.09 1.52 18.49
CA ASP A 207 1.42 2.48 19.56
C ASP A 207 0.31 3.52 19.76
N SER A 208 -0.37 3.50 20.91
CA SER A 208 -1.47 4.43 21.22
C SER A 208 -1.05 5.91 21.24
N ARG A 209 0.25 6.20 21.32
CA ARG A 209 0.81 7.56 21.32
C ARG A 209 0.97 8.14 19.92
N THR A 210 0.96 7.28 18.89
CA THR A 210 1.12 7.68 17.49
C THR A 210 -0.24 7.68 16.81
N ASN A 211 -0.64 8.84 16.26
CA ASN A 211 -1.88 9.01 15.51
C ASN A 211 -1.66 8.94 13.99
N ALA A 212 -0.50 9.39 13.51
CA ALA A 212 -0.15 9.39 12.09
C ALA A 212 1.32 9.01 11.91
N ILE A 213 1.64 8.39 10.78
CA ILE A 213 2.99 7.94 10.44
C ILE A 213 3.43 8.63 9.14
N MET A 214 4.63 9.18 9.13
CA MET A 214 5.24 9.84 7.99
C MET A 214 6.49 9.08 7.59
N LEU A 215 6.57 8.72 6.31
CA LEU A 215 7.65 7.93 5.73
C LEU A 215 8.37 8.75 4.66
N TYR A 216 9.69 8.73 4.69
CA TYR A 216 10.53 9.09 3.54
C TYR A 216 11.28 7.85 3.09
N VAL A 217 10.93 7.35 1.91
CA VAL A 217 11.38 6.08 1.34
C VAL A 217 12.26 6.36 0.13
N ASP A 218 13.45 5.76 0.13
CA ASP A 218 14.31 5.68 -1.05
C ASP A 218 14.12 4.33 -1.75
N SER A 219 14.19 3.23 -1.00
CA SER A 219 14.01 1.87 -1.49
C SER A 219 13.33 0.97 -0.44
N ILE A 220 12.68 -0.09 -0.91
CA ILE A 220 12.08 -1.15 -0.10
C ILE A 220 12.81 -2.46 -0.37
N ASN A 221 13.25 -3.14 0.69
CA ASN A 221 13.98 -4.40 0.59
C ASN A 221 13.02 -5.61 0.56
N GLU A 222 12.09 -5.68 1.53
CA GLU A 222 11.16 -6.80 1.70
C GLU A 222 9.71 -6.41 1.37
N LYS A 223 9.34 -6.60 0.10
CA LYS A 223 8.05 -6.15 -0.47
C LYS A 223 6.81 -6.65 0.26
N ARG A 224 6.78 -7.93 0.64
CA ARG A 224 5.60 -8.55 1.25
C ARG A 224 5.41 -8.05 2.68
N HIS A 225 6.47 -8.09 3.48
CA HIS A 225 6.37 -7.62 4.86
C HIS A 225 6.05 -6.13 4.92
N PHE A 226 6.64 -5.33 4.03
CA PHE A 226 6.32 -3.91 3.92
C PHE A 226 4.84 -3.68 3.60
N LEU A 227 4.30 -4.28 2.52
CA LEU A 227 2.89 -4.09 2.17
C LEU A 227 1.94 -4.64 3.23
N SER A 228 2.29 -5.78 3.83
CA SER A 228 1.54 -6.39 4.93
C SER A 228 1.46 -5.46 6.15
N ALA A 229 2.61 -4.97 6.62
CA ALA A 229 2.69 -4.03 7.75
C ALA A 229 2.02 -2.69 7.44
N ALA A 230 2.24 -2.15 6.24
CA ALA A 230 1.61 -0.91 5.79
C ALA A 230 0.09 -1.03 5.73
N ARG A 231 -0.45 -2.13 5.16
CA ARG A 231 -1.90 -2.39 5.13
C ARG A 231 -2.47 -2.50 6.54
N ALA A 232 -1.79 -3.20 7.44
CA ALA A 232 -2.23 -3.35 8.83
C ALA A 232 -2.25 -2.00 9.58
N ALA A 233 -1.20 -1.19 9.42
CA ALA A 233 -1.09 0.11 10.06
C ALA A 233 -2.06 1.15 9.45
N SER A 234 -2.22 1.19 8.13
CA SER A 234 -3.09 2.12 7.40
C SER A 234 -4.58 2.00 7.75
N ARG A 235 -5.02 0.87 8.30
CA ARG A 235 -6.41 0.69 8.75
C ARG A 235 -6.75 1.54 9.96
N ASN A 236 -5.77 1.76 10.81
CA ASN A 236 -5.97 2.42 12.10
C ASN A 236 -5.41 3.84 12.10
N LYS A 237 -4.45 4.13 11.21
CA LYS A 237 -3.67 5.37 11.23
C LYS A 237 -3.36 5.85 9.83
N PRO A 238 -3.47 7.16 9.55
CA PRO A 238 -2.96 7.74 8.32
C PRO A 238 -1.46 7.51 8.20
N ILE A 239 -1.05 7.00 7.04
CA ILE A 239 0.36 6.87 6.66
C ILE A 239 0.60 7.75 5.45
N LEU A 240 1.50 8.73 5.60
CA LEU A 240 1.95 9.60 4.53
C LEU A 240 3.33 9.17 4.06
N VAL A 241 3.56 9.13 2.75
CA VAL A 241 4.83 8.69 2.18
C VAL A 241 5.34 9.66 1.12
N ILE A 242 6.62 10.04 1.24
CA ILE A 242 7.41 10.61 0.15
C ILE A 242 8.31 9.51 -0.40
N LYS A 243 8.33 9.37 -1.72
CA LYS A 243 9.25 8.47 -2.44
C LYS A 243 10.18 9.29 -3.32
N SER A 244 11.49 9.15 -3.09
CA SER A 244 12.53 9.75 -3.94
C SER A 244 12.70 8.98 -5.27
N GLY A 245 13.45 9.52 -6.22
CA GLY A 245 13.79 8.81 -7.47
C GLY A 245 12.63 8.59 -8.45
N ARG A 246 11.85 9.64 -8.71
CA ARG A 246 10.60 9.56 -9.50
C ARG A 246 10.82 9.54 -11.01
N SER A 247 11.89 10.18 -11.48
CA SER A 247 12.30 10.14 -12.89
C SER A 247 13.36 9.06 -13.09
N LEU A 248 13.66 8.74 -14.35
CA LEU A 248 14.74 7.80 -14.69
C LEU A 248 16.09 8.28 -14.14
N GLU A 249 16.39 9.58 -14.28
CA GLU A 249 17.60 10.20 -13.75
C GLU A 249 17.61 10.20 -12.22
N GLY A 250 16.48 10.51 -11.59
CA GLY A 250 16.33 10.45 -10.13
C GLY A 250 16.50 9.03 -9.60
N THR A 251 15.97 8.03 -10.30
CA THR A 251 16.15 6.59 -10.01
C THR A 251 17.63 6.21 -10.05
N ASN A 252 18.34 6.65 -11.10
CA ASN A 252 19.78 6.39 -11.24
C ASN A 252 20.60 7.06 -10.12
N ALA A 253 20.26 8.30 -9.76
CA ALA A 253 20.90 9.00 -8.65
C ALA A 253 20.63 8.31 -7.29
N ALA A 254 19.38 7.89 -7.04
CA ALA A 254 19.01 7.16 -5.84
C ALA A 254 19.74 5.81 -5.73
N LYS A 255 19.93 5.11 -6.86
CA LYS A 255 20.70 3.86 -6.92
C LYS A 255 22.16 4.06 -6.52
N LEU A 256 22.80 5.13 -6.98
CA LEU A 256 24.16 5.49 -6.57
C LEU A 256 24.24 5.88 -5.08
N HIS A 257 23.17 6.46 -4.53
CA HIS A 257 23.12 6.91 -3.14
C HIS A 257 22.83 5.79 -2.15
N THR A 258 21.97 4.83 -2.49
CA THR A 258 21.48 3.79 -1.58
C THR A 258 22.03 2.39 -1.86
N GLY A 259 22.51 2.13 -3.07
CA GLY A 259 22.92 0.79 -3.51
C GLY A 259 21.75 -0.21 -3.65
N GLY A 260 20.52 0.21 -3.36
CA GLY A 260 19.32 -0.64 -3.38
C GLY A 260 18.77 -0.91 -4.78
N VAL A 261 17.86 -1.88 -4.85
CA VAL A 261 17.11 -2.19 -6.07
C VAL A 261 16.05 -1.11 -6.30
N THR A 262 16.11 -0.45 -7.45
CA THR A 262 15.11 0.57 -7.81
C THR A 262 14.03 -0.02 -8.71
N GLY A 263 12.79 0.02 -8.23
CA GLY A 263 11.59 -0.34 -8.99
C GLY A 263 11.01 0.85 -9.77
N ASN A 264 10.02 0.59 -10.59
CA ASN A 264 9.29 1.58 -11.37
C ASN A 264 8.41 2.47 -10.46
N ASP A 265 8.45 3.79 -10.65
CA ASP A 265 7.71 4.74 -9.81
C ASP A 265 6.19 4.54 -9.84
N ALA A 266 5.62 4.17 -10.99
CA ALA A 266 4.20 3.89 -11.09
C ALA A 266 3.79 2.60 -10.38
N VAL A 267 4.71 1.64 -10.22
CA VAL A 267 4.49 0.44 -9.42
C VAL A 267 4.54 0.78 -7.93
N TYR A 268 5.47 1.64 -7.49
CA TYR A 268 5.47 2.20 -6.13
C TYR A 268 4.16 2.93 -5.81
N GLU A 269 3.68 3.77 -6.73
CA GLU A 269 2.40 4.47 -6.61
C GLU A 269 1.24 3.49 -6.40
N ALA A 270 1.15 2.47 -7.25
CA ALA A 270 0.13 1.43 -7.15
C ALA A 270 0.21 0.67 -5.83
N ALA A 271 1.43 0.32 -5.39
CA ALA A 271 1.69 -0.36 -4.14
C ALA A 271 1.23 0.46 -2.92
N PHE A 272 1.56 1.75 -2.88
CA PHE A 272 1.18 2.64 -1.78
C PHE A 272 -0.33 2.86 -1.69
N ARG A 273 -0.99 3.11 -2.83
CA ARG A 273 -2.45 3.23 -2.88
C ARG A 273 -3.14 1.95 -2.44
N ARG A 274 -2.63 0.80 -2.89
CA ARG A 274 -3.13 -0.53 -2.51
C ARG A 274 -2.91 -0.82 -1.03
N ALA A 275 -1.91 -0.23 -0.41
CA ALA A 275 -1.66 -0.29 1.04
C ALA A 275 -2.49 0.70 1.87
N GLY A 276 -3.31 1.56 1.24
CA GLY A 276 -4.07 2.60 1.93
C GLY A 276 -3.25 3.82 2.35
N MET A 277 -1.99 3.91 1.91
CA MET A 277 -1.10 5.03 2.23
C MET A 277 -1.37 6.21 1.30
N LEU A 278 -1.16 7.44 1.79
CA LEU A 278 -1.19 8.64 0.98
C LEU A 278 0.24 9.00 0.54
N ARG A 279 0.50 8.98 -0.77
CA ARG A 279 1.73 9.52 -1.30
C ARG A 279 1.60 11.03 -1.52
N VAL A 280 2.66 11.75 -1.18
CA VAL A 280 2.82 13.18 -1.46
C VAL A 280 4.13 13.42 -2.24
N ASN A 281 4.19 14.53 -2.97
CA ASN A 281 5.24 14.80 -3.94
C ASN A 281 6.50 15.41 -3.33
N ASP A 282 6.33 16.18 -2.26
CA ASP A 282 7.40 16.93 -1.62
C ASP A 282 7.13 17.15 -0.12
N LEU A 283 8.10 17.78 0.56
CA LEU A 283 8.01 18.04 2.00
C LEU A 283 6.90 19.05 2.34
N ILE A 284 6.59 20.00 1.47
CA ILE A 284 5.56 21.01 1.72
C ILE A 284 4.18 20.34 1.69
N GLU A 285 3.92 19.52 0.67
CA GLU A 285 2.70 18.70 0.59
C GLU A 285 2.58 17.73 1.76
N LEU A 286 3.69 17.10 2.16
CA LEU A 286 3.70 16.17 3.29
C LEU A 286 3.18 16.81 4.58
N PHE A 287 3.65 18.01 4.91
CA PHE A 287 3.17 18.69 6.09
C PHE A 287 1.77 19.29 5.92
N ALA A 288 1.43 19.79 4.73
CA ALA A 288 0.08 20.25 4.43
C ALA A 288 -0.95 19.12 4.61
N ALA A 289 -0.61 17.90 4.19
CA ALA A 289 -1.41 16.71 4.37
C ALA A 289 -1.47 16.23 5.82
N VAL A 290 -0.40 16.42 6.61
CA VAL A 290 -0.42 16.17 8.06
C VAL A 290 -1.38 17.14 8.76
N GLU A 291 -1.35 18.43 8.42
CA GLU A 291 -2.24 19.43 9.01
C GLU A 291 -3.72 19.07 8.78
N THR A 292 -4.09 18.56 7.58
CA THR A 292 -5.45 18.08 7.33
C THR A 292 -5.72 16.72 7.97
N LEU A 293 -4.91 15.70 7.72
CA LEU A 293 -5.24 14.33 8.14
C LEU A 293 -5.11 14.08 9.65
N ALA A 294 -4.24 14.81 10.35
CA ALA A 294 -4.05 14.63 11.79
C ALA A 294 -5.10 15.38 12.63
N HIS A 295 -5.67 16.46 12.09
CA HIS A 295 -6.60 17.35 12.83
C HIS A 295 -8.06 17.29 12.35
N SER A 296 -8.32 16.77 11.15
CA SER A 296 -9.66 16.76 10.56
C SER A 296 -10.45 15.48 10.88
N SER A 297 -11.77 15.56 10.78
CA SER A 297 -12.63 14.38 10.82
C SER A 297 -12.55 13.62 9.49
N PRO A 298 -12.77 12.30 9.46
CA PRO A 298 -12.83 11.55 8.21
C PRO A 298 -13.86 12.15 7.24
N LEU A 299 -13.49 12.30 5.96
CA LEU A 299 -14.42 12.78 4.95
C LEU A 299 -15.56 11.78 4.73
N LEU A 300 -16.80 12.28 4.75
CA LEU A 300 -17.99 11.49 4.41
C LEU A 300 -18.17 11.38 2.88
N GLY A 301 -17.75 12.39 2.12
CA GLY A 301 -17.80 12.41 0.66
C GLY A 301 -16.62 13.17 0.04
N GLU A 302 -16.81 13.70 -1.16
CA GLU A 302 -15.75 14.33 -1.98
C GLU A 302 -16.15 15.72 -2.51
N ARG A 303 -17.28 16.28 -2.06
CA ARG A 303 -17.82 17.57 -2.54
C ARG A 303 -17.27 18.73 -1.71
N LEU A 304 -16.67 19.70 -2.38
CA LEU A 304 -16.13 20.92 -1.76
C LEU A 304 -17.03 22.13 -2.03
N ALA A 305 -17.51 22.78 -0.97
CA ALA A 305 -18.06 24.13 -1.05
C ALA A 305 -16.97 25.17 -0.81
N ILE A 306 -16.98 26.26 -1.57
CA ILE A 306 -16.01 27.35 -1.47
C ILE A 306 -16.76 28.61 -1.07
N VAL A 307 -16.39 29.24 0.04
CA VAL A 307 -16.91 30.54 0.50
C VAL A 307 -15.79 31.55 0.37
N THR A 308 -15.99 32.68 -0.32
CA THR A 308 -14.94 33.65 -0.63
C THR A 308 -15.42 35.09 -0.52
N ASN A 309 -14.54 36.04 -0.18
CA ASN A 309 -14.81 37.47 -0.37
C ASN A 309 -14.23 38.05 -1.69
N GLY A 310 -13.72 37.20 -2.57
CA GLY A 310 -13.22 37.63 -3.87
C GLY A 310 -13.29 36.53 -4.93
N GLY A 311 -13.84 36.87 -6.09
CA GLY A 311 -14.01 35.94 -7.21
C GLY A 311 -12.71 35.37 -7.78
N GLY A 312 -11.63 36.16 -7.88
CA GLY A 312 -10.35 35.71 -8.46
C GLY A 312 -9.76 34.46 -7.76
N PRO A 313 -9.50 34.51 -6.45
CA PRO A 313 -9.05 33.34 -5.67
C PRO A 313 -10.00 32.14 -5.74
N ALA A 314 -11.31 32.36 -5.84
CA ALA A 314 -12.28 31.28 -5.96
C ALA A 314 -12.22 30.58 -7.32
N VAL A 315 -11.98 31.31 -8.41
CA VAL A 315 -11.74 30.71 -9.74
C VAL A 315 -10.47 29.86 -9.71
N LEU A 316 -9.37 30.37 -9.13
CA LEU A 316 -8.13 29.60 -8.99
C LEU A 316 -8.32 28.31 -8.17
N ALA A 317 -9.07 28.39 -7.06
CA ALA A 317 -9.43 27.22 -6.27
C ALA A 317 -10.26 26.21 -7.07
N LEU A 318 -11.26 26.68 -7.81
CA LEU A 318 -12.13 25.81 -8.60
C LEU A 318 -11.38 25.14 -9.75
N ASP A 319 -10.52 25.87 -10.47
CA ASP A 319 -9.67 25.32 -11.53
C ASP A 319 -8.75 24.23 -10.97
N GLN A 320 -8.08 24.50 -9.84
CA GLN A 320 -7.23 23.51 -9.18
C GLN A 320 -8.04 22.27 -8.76
N LEU A 321 -9.27 22.45 -8.27
CA LEU A 321 -10.14 21.34 -7.87
C LEU A 321 -10.52 20.48 -9.07
N MET A 322 -10.86 21.10 -10.20
CA MET A 322 -11.27 20.41 -11.42
C MET A 322 -10.11 19.69 -12.09
N LEU A 323 -8.94 20.33 -12.19
CA LEU A 323 -7.71 19.73 -12.72
C LEU A 323 -7.23 18.55 -11.85
N GLY A 324 -7.44 18.62 -10.53
CA GLY A 324 -7.20 17.51 -9.60
C GLY A 324 -8.25 16.38 -9.66
N GLY A 325 -9.31 16.51 -10.46
CA GLY A 325 -10.40 15.53 -10.52
C GLY A 325 -11.24 15.46 -9.23
N GLY A 326 -11.32 16.59 -8.51
CA GLY A 326 -12.21 16.82 -7.37
C GLY A 326 -13.66 17.06 -7.79
N LYS A 327 -14.53 17.32 -6.81
CA LYS A 327 -15.97 17.58 -7.07
C LYS A 327 -16.40 18.86 -6.37
N SER A 328 -16.97 19.78 -7.13
CA SER A 328 -17.63 20.97 -6.59
C SER A 328 -18.98 20.59 -5.96
N ALA A 329 -19.31 21.19 -4.81
CA ALA A 329 -20.64 21.06 -4.22
C ALA A 329 -21.70 21.74 -5.09
N SER A 330 -22.89 21.13 -5.17
CA SER A 330 -24.07 21.72 -5.80
C SER A 330 -25.05 22.13 -4.72
N LEU A 331 -25.43 23.41 -4.71
CA LEU A 331 -26.29 23.98 -3.67
C LEU A 331 -27.75 23.63 -3.95
N ASN A 332 -28.46 23.11 -2.94
CA ASN A 332 -29.89 22.84 -3.06
C ASN A 332 -30.72 24.14 -2.91
N SER A 333 -32.01 24.07 -3.27
CA SER A 333 -32.89 25.25 -3.23
C SER A 333 -33.05 25.87 -1.84
N ASN A 334 -33.01 25.09 -0.76
CA ASN A 334 -33.11 25.61 0.59
C ASN A 334 -31.86 26.41 0.98
N THR A 335 -30.67 25.87 0.68
CA THR A 335 -29.38 26.55 0.90
C THR A 335 -29.29 27.83 0.08
N LEU A 336 -29.71 27.81 -1.19
CA LEU A 336 -29.76 29.00 -2.05
C LEU A 336 -30.64 30.10 -1.46
N ASN A 337 -31.86 29.77 -1.02
CA ASN A 337 -32.78 30.75 -0.43
C ASN A 337 -32.20 31.41 0.84
N LEU A 338 -31.58 30.61 1.73
CA LEU A 338 -30.96 31.14 2.96
C LEU A 338 -29.76 32.06 2.65
N LEU A 339 -28.99 31.74 1.61
CA LEU A 339 -27.89 32.58 1.16
C LEU A 339 -28.39 33.86 0.48
N ASP A 340 -29.47 33.79 -0.32
CA ASP A 340 -30.11 34.96 -0.96
C ASP A 340 -30.65 35.97 0.07
N GLU A 341 -31.17 35.50 1.20
CA GLU A 341 -31.62 36.37 2.29
C GLU A 341 -30.45 37.04 3.04
N LEU A 342 -29.29 36.38 3.09
CA LEU A 342 -28.11 36.84 3.83
C LEU A 342 -27.21 37.77 3.00
N LEU A 343 -27.01 37.43 1.73
CA LEU A 343 -25.97 38.01 0.87
C LEU A 343 -26.51 39.12 -0.02
N PRO A 344 -25.66 40.07 -0.45
CA PRO A 344 -26.07 41.09 -1.42
C PRO A 344 -26.54 40.45 -2.73
N SER A 345 -27.47 41.09 -3.45
CA SER A 345 -28.00 40.58 -4.72
C SER A 345 -26.95 40.38 -5.83
N THR A 346 -25.70 40.81 -5.60
CA THR A 346 -24.56 40.64 -6.50
C THR A 346 -23.73 39.40 -6.21
N TRP A 347 -24.11 38.57 -5.22
CA TRP A 347 -23.42 37.32 -4.94
C TRP A 347 -23.58 36.33 -6.11
N SER A 348 -22.75 35.29 -6.13
CA SER A 348 -22.60 34.40 -7.30
C SER A 348 -23.82 33.54 -7.65
N GLY A 349 -24.76 33.32 -6.71
CA GLY A 349 -25.93 32.45 -6.91
C GLY A 349 -25.60 30.96 -7.07
N GLN A 350 -24.35 30.57 -6.84
CA GLN A 350 -23.84 29.20 -7.01
C GLN A 350 -22.59 28.97 -6.16
N ASN A 351 -22.03 27.77 -6.19
CA ASN A 351 -20.68 27.49 -5.66
C ASN A 351 -19.64 27.80 -6.74
N PRO A 352 -18.56 28.59 -6.48
CA PRO A 352 -18.18 29.25 -5.22
C PRO A 352 -19.13 30.36 -4.77
N ILE A 353 -19.36 30.45 -3.46
CA ILE A 353 -20.23 31.43 -2.77
C ILE A 353 -19.41 32.71 -2.52
N ASP A 354 -19.57 33.72 -3.38
CA ASP A 354 -18.91 35.03 -3.24
C ASP A 354 -19.72 35.95 -2.33
N ILE A 355 -19.23 36.18 -1.10
CA ILE A 355 -19.88 36.99 -0.08
C ILE A 355 -19.52 38.49 -0.16
N GLY A 356 -18.73 38.89 -1.16
CA GLY A 356 -18.34 40.29 -1.41
C GLY A 356 -17.10 40.74 -0.64
N GLY A 357 -16.32 41.66 -1.23
CA GLY A 357 -15.04 42.14 -0.69
C GLY A 357 -15.12 43.00 0.57
N ASP A 358 -16.32 43.49 0.90
CA ASP A 358 -16.66 44.23 2.13
C ASP A 358 -17.16 43.32 3.26
N ALA A 359 -17.14 42.00 3.09
CA ALA A 359 -17.67 41.05 4.06
C ALA A 359 -17.00 41.18 5.43
N ASP A 360 -17.82 41.40 6.46
CA ASP A 360 -17.43 41.43 7.86
C ASP A 360 -17.45 40.03 8.50
N ALA A 361 -16.98 39.94 9.74
CA ALA A 361 -16.94 38.68 10.50
C ALA A 361 -18.33 38.01 10.61
N LYS A 362 -19.41 38.81 10.69
CA LYS A 362 -20.78 38.32 10.79
C LYS A 362 -21.26 37.67 9.48
N ARG A 363 -20.94 38.25 8.32
CA ARG A 363 -21.29 37.68 7.02
C ARG A 363 -20.54 36.37 6.77
N TYR A 364 -19.25 36.32 7.09
CA TYR A 364 -18.45 35.09 7.03
C TYR A 364 -19.03 33.98 7.90
N THR A 365 -19.23 34.25 9.19
CA THR A 365 -19.72 33.24 10.15
C THR A 365 -21.08 32.69 9.76
N LYS A 366 -22.04 33.56 9.39
CA LYS A 366 -23.37 33.11 8.95
C LYS A 366 -23.36 32.31 7.65
N ALA A 367 -22.55 32.71 6.66
CA ALA A 367 -22.46 31.97 5.41
C ALA A 367 -21.86 30.57 5.62
N VAL A 368 -20.83 30.46 6.45
CA VAL A 368 -20.24 29.16 6.81
C VAL A 368 -21.20 28.33 7.66
N GLU A 369 -21.94 28.92 8.60
CA GLU A 369 -22.95 28.24 9.41
C GLU A 369 -24.06 27.62 8.53
N ILE A 370 -24.62 28.38 7.58
CA ILE A 370 -25.59 27.86 6.60
C ILE A 370 -25.01 26.65 5.84
N MET A 371 -23.76 26.74 5.41
CA MET A 371 -23.12 25.63 4.69
C MET A 371 -22.86 24.42 5.59
N MET A 372 -22.46 24.62 6.85
CA MET A 372 -22.28 23.53 7.82
C MET A 372 -23.60 22.83 8.15
N ASP A 373 -24.71 23.57 8.13
CA ASP A 373 -26.05 23.02 8.37
C ASP A 373 -26.66 22.32 7.15
N SER A 374 -26.22 22.65 5.93
CA SER A 374 -26.63 21.95 4.71
C SER A 374 -26.00 20.55 4.58
N ASP A 375 -26.58 19.71 3.73
CA ASP A 375 -26.04 18.40 3.32
C ASP A 375 -25.40 18.46 1.90
N ASP A 376 -25.16 19.68 1.40
CA ASP A 376 -24.72 19.95 0.02
C ASP A 376 -23.21 19.70 -0.18
N ALA A 377 -22.43 19.79 0.90
CA ALA A 377 -20.98 19.70 0.88
C ALA A 377 -20.44 18.72 1.93
N ASP A 378 -19.30 18.11 1.63
CA ASP A 378 -18.59 17.20 2.54
C ASP A 378 -17.40 17.92 3.22
N ALA A 379 -16.94 19.02 2.64
CA ALA A 379 -15.99 19.97 3.22
C ALA A 379 -16.29 21.40 2.74
N ILE A 380 -15.88 22.38 3.54
CA ILE A 380 -16.01 23.82 3.24
C ILE A 380 -14.62 24.43 3.23
N LEU A 381 -14.27 25.11 2.14
CA LEU A 381 -13.06 25.92 2.02
C LEU A 381 -13.44 27.40 2.12
N VAL A 382 -12.96 28.07 3.16
CA VAL A 382 -13.15 29.51 3.37
C VAL A 382 -11.93 30.26 2.86
N LEU A 383 -12.11 31.08 1.83
CA LEU A 383 -11.09 31.93 1.24
C LEU A 383 -11.24 33.36 1.77
N HIS A 384 -10.12 33.95 2.17
CA HIS A 384 -10.06 35.35 2.60
C HIS A 384 -8.93 36.07 1.88
N SER A 385 -9.30 37.11 1.13
CA SER A 385 -8.38 38.12 0.61
C SER A 385 -8.35 39.33 1.54
N PRO A 386 -7.16 39.87 1.88
CA PRO A 386 -7.04 41.07 2.70
C PRO A 386 -7.84 42.24 2.14
N SER A 387 -8.57 42.95 3.01
CA SER A 387 -9.39 44.10 2.66
C SER A 387 -9.21 45.20 3.70
N ALA A 388 -9.30 46.46 3.28
CA ALA A 388 -9.30 47.60 4.21
C ALA A 388 -10.60 47.68 5.04
N LEU A 389 -11.65 46.96 4.62
CA LEU A 389 -12.98 46.99 5.23
C LEU A 389 -13.24 45.86 6.23
N GLY A 390 -12.37 44.84 6.26
CA GLY A 390 -12.54 43.68 7.14
C GLY A 390 -11.21 43.24 7.74
N ASP A 391 -11.13 43.21 9.07
CA ASP A 391 -9.92 42.79 9.79
C ASP A 391 -9.77 41.26 9.71
N SER A 392 -8.65 40.80 9.13
CA SER A 392 -8.38 39.38 8.90
C SER A 392 -8.34 38.55 10.20
N VAL A 393 -7.92 39.14 11.31
CA VAL A 393 -7.80 38.46 12.62
C VAL A 393 -9.15 38.41 13.32
N GLU A 394 -9.93 39.49 13.27
CA GLU A 394 -11.30 39.53 13.78
C GLU A 394 -12.17 38.45 13.11
N ILE A 395 -12.13 38.37 11.78
CA ILE A 395 -12.88 37.37 11.01
C ILE A 395 -12.44 35.96 11.39
N ALA A 396 -11.12 35.73 11.51
CA ALA A 396 -10.59 34.43 11.90
C ALA A 396 -11.03 34.01 13.31
N ASN A 397 -10.99 34.92 14.28
CA ASN A 397 -11.45 34.66 15.65
C ASN A 397 -12.94 34.27 15.67
N ALA A 398 -13.78 35.02 14.95
CA ALA A 398 -15.21 34.75 14.88
C ALA A 398 -15.52 33.39 14.24
N LEU A 399 -14.80 33.02 13.18
CA LEU A 399 -14.94 31.70 12.54
C LEU A 399 -14.50 30.56 13.48
N VAL A 400 -13.35 30.71 14.16
CA VAL A 400 -12.87 29.73 15.12
C VAL A 400 -13.90 29.49 16.23
N GLU A 401 -14.45 30.57 16.81
CA GLU A 401 -15.46 30.46 17.87
C GLU A 401 -16.75 29.81 17.38
N MET A 402 -17.22 30.17 16.19
CA MET A 402 -18.44 29.60 15.59
C MET A 402 -18.26 28.11 15.32
N VAL A 403 -17.18 27.71 14.62
CA VAL A 403 -16.89 26.30 14.29
C VAL A 403 -16.73 25.47 15.57
N ALA A 404 -16.06 26.01 16.60
CA ALA A 404 -15.88 25.30 17.86
C ALA A 404 -17.20 24.99 18.58
N LYS A 405 -18.20 25.89 18.49
CA LYS A 405 -19.52 25.76 19.12
C LYS A 405 -20.54 24.99 18.26
N HIS A 406 -20.26 24.80 16.96
CA HIS A 406 -21.21 24.21 16.03
C HIS A 406 -21.46 22.71 16.30
N PRO A 407 -22.72 22.22 16.30
CA PRO A 407 -23.03 20.82 16.58
C PRO A 407 -22.46 19.85 15.52
N LYS A 408 -22.34 20.30 14.27
CA LYS A 408 -21.79 19.50 13.14
C LYS A 408 -20.27 19.64 12.95
N ARG A 409 -19.51 20.23 13.90
CA ARG A 409 -18.05 20.47 13.76
C ARG A 409 -17.19 19.24 13.45
N ASN A 410 -17.65 18.04 13.82
CA ASN A 410 -16.98 16.76 13.55
C ASN A 410 -17.56 16.01 12.34
N LYS A 411 -18.54 16.59 11.63
CA LYS A 411 -19.19 15.99 10.46
C LYS A 411 -18.78 16.66 9.15
N VAL A 412 -18.51 17.96 9.20
CA VAL A 412 -18.08 18.76 8.05
C VAL A 412 -16.72 19.36 8.36
N ASN A 413 -15.74 19.11 7.48
CA ASN A 413 -14.41 19.69 7.64
C ASN A 413 -14.40 21.12 7.10
N VAL A 414 -13.87 22.05 7.89
CA VAL A 414 -13.66 23.45 7.49
C VAL A 414 -12.17 23.66 7.29
N LEU A 415 -11.79 24.02 6.07
CA LEU A 415 -10.43 24.42 5.69
C LEU A 415 -10.42 25.91 5.39
N THR A 416 -9.28 26.55 5.59
CA THR A 416 -9.15 28.00 5.38
C THR A 416 -7.98 28.33 4.46
N ASN A 417 -8.13 29.39 3.66
CA ASN A 417 -7.04 30.04 2.96
C ASN A 417 -7.08 31.54 3.26
N TRP A 418 -6.10 32.00 4.04
CA TRP A 418 -5.92 33.43 4.33
C TRP A 418 -4.75 33.91 3.47
N SER A 419 -5.06 34.64 2.40
CA SER A 419 -4.08 35.09 1.40
C SER A 419 -3.24 36.27 1.90
N GLY A 420 -1.97 36.33 1.47
CA GLY A 420 -1.01 37.39 1.85
C GLY A 420 -0.10 37.03 3.03
N GLU A 421 0.78 37.95 3.44
CA GLU A 421 1.73 37.74 4.55
C GLU A 421 1.33 38.49 5.81
N ASP A 422 1.72 39.75 5.95
CA ASP A 422 1.73 40.46 7.23
C ASP A 422 0.36 40.52 7.91
N SER A 423 -0.71 40.82 7.16
CA SER A 423 -2.07 40.89 7.69
C SER A 423 -2.71 39.52 7.96
N ALA A 424 -2.31 38.51 7.20
CA ALA A 424 -2.90 37.17 7.23
C ALA A 424 -2.16 36.22 8.18
N TYR A 425 -0.88 36.46 8.45
CA TYR A 425 -0.03 35.59 9.27
C TYR A 425 -0.54 35.41 10.71
N PRO A 426 -0.97 36.47 11.44
CA PRO A 426 -1.53 36.30 12.78
C PRO A 426 -2.81 35.43 12.78
N ALA A 427 -3.68 35.62 11.78
CA ALA A 427 -4.90 34.83 11.59
C ALA A 427 -4.59 33.35 11.32
N ARG A 428 -3.66 33.06 10.40
CA ARG A 428 -3.18 31.68 10.14
C ARG A 428 -2.60 31.03 11.40
N LYS A 429 -1.79 31.76 12.16
CA LYS A 429 -1.23 31.27 13.43
C LYS A 429 -2.33 30.96 14.45
N HIS A 430 -3.43 31.71 14.44
CA HIS A 430 -4.57 31.45 15.29
C HIS A 430 -5.30 30.15 14.89
N PHE A 431 -5.63 29.98 13.61
CA PHE A 431 -6.23 28.73 13.09
C PHE A 431 -5.40 27.49 13.42
N ASN A 432 -4.07 27.54 13.21
CA ASN A 432 -3.18 26.42 13.52
C ASN A 432 -3.18 26.05 15.00
N ARG A 433 -3.28 27.04 15.91
CA ARG A 433 -3.34 26.78 17.35
C ARG A 433 -4.67 26.16 17.80
N THR A 434 -5.74 26.39 17.04
CA THR A 434 -7.09 25.87 17.35
C THR A 434 -7.46 24.63 16.55
N GLY A 435 -6.57 24.16 15.67
CA GLY A 435 -6.72 22.91 14.93
C GLY A 435 -7.55 23.02 13.65
N ILE A 436 -7.77 24.24 13.13
CA ILE A 436 -8.40 24.44 11.81
C ILE A 436 -7.28 24.55 10.77
N PRO A 437 -7.20 23.66 9.75
CA PRO A 437 -6.16 23.74 8.73
C PRO A 437 -6.22 25.05 7.95
N THR A 438 -5.06 25.68 7.72
CA THR A 438 -4.98 26.99 7.06
C THR A 438 -3.83 27.09 6.07
N TYR A 439 -4.10 27.70 4.92
CA TYR A 439 -3.17 27.73 3.79
C TYR A 439 -2.92 29.14 3.29
N ARG A 440 -1.76 29.33 2.66
CA ARG A 440 -1.32 30.61 2.10
C ARG A 440 -1.95 30.89 0.74
N THR A 441 -2.18 29.87 -0.08
CA THR A 441 -2.76 30.02 -1.43
C THR A 441 -4.01 29.14 -1.62
N PRO A 442 -4.94 29.54 -2.50
CA PRO A 442 -6.11 28.73 -2.83
C PRO A 442 -5.75 27.34 -3.36
N GLU A 443 -4.72 27.25 -4.20
CA GLU A 443 -4.26 25.99 -4.80
C GLU A 443 -3.70 25.04 -3.75
N GLY A 444 -2.94 25.57 -2.77
CA GLY A 444 -2.43 24.79 -1.65
C GLY A 444 -3.56 24.26 -0.75
N ALA A 445 -4.61 25.07 -0.53
CA ALA A 445 -5.77 24.65 0.25
C ALA A 445 -6.56 23.54 -0.45
N VAL A 446 -6.77 23.69 -1.76
CA VAL A 446 -7.43 22.67 -2.58
C VAL A 446 -6.57 21.42 -2.70
N GLY A 447 -5.25 21.55 -2.85
CA GLY A 447 -4.31 20.43 -2.82
C GLY A 447 -4.42 19.63 -1.53
N ALA A 448 -4.47 20.32 -0.38
CA ALA A 448 -4.64 19.67 0.92
C ALA A 448 -6.01 18.99 1.07
N PHE A 449 -7.10 19.56 0.53
CA PHE A 449 -8.39 18.87 0.43
C PHE A 449 -8.31 17.64 -0.48
N MET A 450 -7.62 17.73 -1.61
CA MET A 450 -7.44 16.61 -2.53
C MET A 450 -6.64 15.47 -1.90
N HIS A 451 -5.67 15.75 -1.03
CA HIS A 451 -5.01 14.73 -0.22
C HIS A 451 -5.97 13.96 0.70
N MET A 452 -6.95 14.64 1.30
CA MET A 452 -8.00 13.97 2.09
C MET A 452 -8.89 13.07 1.20
N VAL A 453 -9.23 13.55 0.01
CA VAL A 453 -10.01 12.79 -0.99
C VAL A 453 -9.23 11.56 -1.46
N GLU A 454 -7.96 11.71 -1.81
CA GLU A 454 -7.07 10.63 -2.22
C GLU A 454 -6.88 9.60 -1.11
N TYR A 455 -6.64 10.06 0.13
CA TYR A 455 -6.56 9.18 1.28
C TYR A 455 -7.86 8.38 1.45
N ARG A 456 -9.03 9.01 1.37
CA ARG A 456 -10.33 8.31 1.41
C ARG A 456 -10.46 7.28 0.28
N ARG A 457 -10.03 7.59 -0.94
CA ARG A 457 -10.03 6.66 -2.07
C ARG A 457 -9.09 5.47 -1.82
N ASN A 458 -7.90 5.71 -1.28
CA ASN A 458 -6.93 4.67 -0.94
C ASN A 458 -7.44 3.78 0.20
N GLN A 459 -8.14 4.34 1.18
CA GLN A 459 -8.80 3.58 2.25
C GLN A 459 -9.90 2.66 1.70
N LYS A 460 -10.66 3.09 0.69
CA LYS A 460 -11.59 2.18 -0.02
C LYS A 460 -10.83 1.06 -0.73
N LEU A 461 -9.74 1.38 -1.44
CA LEU A 461 -8.92 0.35 -2.11
C LEU A 461 -8.25 -0.63 -1.15
N LEU A 462 -7.89 -0.19 0.05
CA LEU A 462 -7.35 -1.03 1.11
C LEU A 462 -8.37 -2.09 1.54
N GLN A 463 -9.65 -1.69 1.62
CA GLN A 463 -10.78 -2.54 1.99
C GLN A 463 -11.17 -3.55 0.89
N GLU A 464 -10.85 -3.27 -0.37
CA GLU A 464 -11.09 -4.21 -1.46
C GLU A 464 -10.16 -5.43 -1.37
N VAL A 465 -10.73 -6.63 -1.44
CA VAL A 465 -9.97 -7.88 -1.55
C VAL A 465 -10.35 -8.58 -2.84
N PRO A 466 -9.42 -9.31 -3.46
CA PRO A 466 -9.73 -10.03 -4.68
C PRO A 466 -10.87 -11.03 -4.45
N GLN A 467 -11.98 -10.86 -5.16
CA GLN A 467 -12.98 -11.92 -5.29
C GLN A 467 -12.31 -13.18 -5.85
N SER A 468 -12.72 -14.33 -5.34
CA SER A 468 -12.65 -15.56 -6.12
C SER A 468 -13.43 -15.32 -7.41
N ILE A 469 -12.79 -15.64 -8.54
CA ILE A 469 -13.30 -15.63 -9.91
C ILE A 469 -14.83 -15.77 -9.95
N PRO A 470 -15.56 -14.88 -10.64
CA PRO A 470 -16.96 -15.14 -10.96
C PRO A 470 -17.13 -16.57 -11.54
N ASP A 471 -18.04 -17.37 -11.02
CA ASP A 471 -18.21 -18.81 -11.37
C ASP A 471 -18.36 -19.08 -12.88
N ASN A 472 -18.66 -18.04 -13.66
CA ASN A 472 -18.85 -18.07 -15.10
C ASN A 472 -17.56 -17.84 -15.92
N ILE A 473 -16.41 -17.55 -15.32
CA ILE A 473 -15.15 -17.38 -16.06
C ILE A 473 -14.42 -18.74 -16.14
N PRO A 474 -14.12 -19.25 -17.35
CA PRO A 474 -13.32 -20.45 -17.51
C PRO A 474 -11.96 -20.24 -16.86
N THR A 475 -11.55 -21.15 -15.97
CA THR A 475 -10.17 -21.18 -15.47
C THR A 475 -9.64 -22.60 -15.45
N ASN A 476 -8.87 -22.93 -16.48
CA ASN A 476 -8.18 -24.21 -16.61
C ASN A 476 -6.67 -24.03 -16.46
N ALA A 477 -6.24 -23.81 -15.21
CA ALA A 477 -4.82 -23.61 -14.89
C ALA A 477 -3.96 -24.81 -15.30
N GLU A 478 -4.47 -26.04 -15.16
CA GLU A 478 -3.74 -27.26 -15.56
C GLU A 478 -3.44 -27.27 -17.06
N GLN A 479 -4.43 -26.94 -17.90
CA GLN A 479 -4.24 -26.87 -19.35
C GLN A 479 -3.23 -25.79 -19.74
N ALA A 480 -3.36 -24.58 -19.18
CA ALA A 480 -2.46 -23.48 -19.45
C ALA A 480 -1.01 -23.84 -19.07
N ARG A 481 -0.81 -24.39 -17.86
CA ARG A 481 0.53 -24.80 -17.37
C ARG A 481 1.11 -25.95 -18.18
N ALA A 482 0.30 -26.91 -18.62
CA ALA A 482 0.76 -27.98 -19.51
C ALA A 482 1.29 -27.44 -20.85
N ARG A 483 0.64 -26.42 -21.41
CA ARG A 483 1.10 -25.74 -22.64
C ARG A 483 2.39 -24.95 -22.41
N LEU A 484 2.48 -24.22 -21.30
CA LEU A 484 3.70 -23.48 -20.91
C LEU A 484 4.89 -24.44 -20.69
N ALA A 485 4.68 -25.55 -19.98
CA ALA A 485 5.68 -26.58 -19.75
C ALA A 485 6.16 -27.21 -21.07
N LYS A 486 5.23 -27.47 -22.02
CA LYS A 486 5.59 -27.96 -23.36
C LYS A 486 6.46 -26.96 -24.12
N ALA A 487 6.13 -25.67 -24.08
CA ALA A 487 6.92 -24.62 -24.71
C ALA A 487 8.33 -24.53 -24.11
N LEU A 488 8.44 -24.53 -22.78
CA LEU A 488 9.73 -24.53 -22.08
C LEU A 488 10.57 -25.77 -22.42
N GLY A 489 9.94 -26.95 -22.49
CA GLY A 489 10.59 -28.20 -22.90
C GLY A 489 11.11 -28.18 -24.34
N LEU A 490 10.53 -27.34 -25.21
CA LEU A 490 11.01 -27.08 -26.58
C LEU A 490 12.07 -25.96 -26.65
N GLY A 491 12.51 -25.43 -25.50
CA GLY A 491 13.48 -24.34 -25.44
C GLY A 491 12.91 -22.97 -25.82
N LYS A 492 11.60 -22.83 -25.98
CA LYS A 492 10.97 -21.53 -26.27
C LYS A 492 10.98 -20.64 -25.02
N ARG A 493 11.21 -19.34 -25.23
CA ARG A 493 11.18 -18.30 -24.19
C ARG A 493 10.20 -17.17 -24.48
N ILE A 494 9.78 -17.06 -25.74
CA ILE A 494 8.81 -16.08 -26.21
C ILE A 494 7.73 -16.89 -26.95
N LEU A 495 6.47 -16.61 -26.63
CA LEU A 495 5.31 -17.15 -27.31
C LEU A 495 4.55 -16.00 -27.98
N GLU A 496 4.29 -16.15 -29.28
CA GLU A 496 3.46 -15.22 -30.04
C GLU A 496 1.97 -15.62 -30.02
N THR A 497 1.11 -14.78 -30.59
CA THR A 497 -0.36 -14.93 -30.61
C THR A 497 -0.83 -16.36 -30.91
N HIS A 498 -0.34 -16.99 -31.98
CA HIS A 498 -0.77 -18.34 -32.39
C HIS A 498 -0.42 -19.44 -31.38
N GLU A 499 0.65 -19.27 -30.58
CA GLU A 499 1.06 -20.24 -29.56
C GLU A 499 0.33 -19.99 -28.23
N SER A 500 0.01 -18.73 -27.96
CA SER A 500 -0.65 -18.29 -26.73
C SER A 500 -2.17 -18.51 -26.72
N GLN A 501 -2.80 -18.74 -27.88
CA GLN A 501 -4.26 -18.84 -28.01
C GLN A 501 -4.89 -19.88 -27.06
N GLU A 502 -4.29 -21.07 -26.94
CA GLU A 502 -4.81 -22.09 -26.01
C GLU A 502 -4.58 -21.74 -24.53
N ILE A 503 -3.51 -21.01 -24.22
CA ILE A 503 -3.21 -20.55 -22.86
C ILE A 503 -4.22 -19.46 -22.45
N LEU A 504 -4.48 -18.51 -23.34
CA LEU A 504 -5.39 -17.38 -23.11
C LEU A 504 -6.86 -17.82 -23.06
N SER A 505 -7.28 -18.71 -23.96
CA SER A 505 -8.65 -19.25 -23.96
C SER A 505 -8.97 -20.06 -22.70
N ALA A 506 -7.97 -20.67 -22.05
CA ALA A 506 -8.15 -21.33 -20.75
C ALA A 506 -8.59 -20.38 -19.62
N TYR A 507 -8.43 -19.07 -19.82
CA TYR A 507 -8.91 -18.00 -18.92
C TYR A 507 -10.07 -17.18 -19.52
N GLY A 508 -10.62 -17.60 -20.67
CA GLY A 508 -11.67 -16.87 -21.38
C GLY A 508 -11.20 -15.59 -22.10
N LEU A 509 -9.90 -15.47 -22.38
CA LEU A 509 -9.33 -14.38 -23.17
C LEU A 509 -9.35 -14.75 -24.66
N ASN A 510 -10.04 -13.95 -25.47
CA ASN A 510 -10.25 -14.23 -26.90
C ASN A 510 -9.16 -13.58 -27.74
N THR A 511 -8.38 -14.38 -28.45
CA THR A 511 -7.48 -13.91 -29.52
C THR A 511 -8.19 -13.95 -30.86
N ILE A 512 -7.79 -13.06 -31.77
CA ILE A 512 -8.20 -13.19 -33.17
C ILE A 512 -7.57 -14.43 -33.81
N ASP A 513 -8.28 -15.03 -34.77
CA ASP A 513 -7.81 -16.21 -35.51
C ASP A 513 -6.45 -15.96 -36.17
N THR A 514 -5.43 -16.67 -35.68
CA THR A 514 -4.03 -16.44 -36.03
C THR A 514 -3.30 -17.76 -36.24
N TYR A 515 -2.66 -17.91 -37.40
CA TYR A 515 -2.03 -19.17 -37.81
C TYR A 515 -0.67 -18.91 -38.45
N VAL A 516 0.21 -19.92 -38.42
CA VAL A 516 1.53 -19.88 -39.03
C VAL A 516 1.51 -20.48 -40.43
N ALA A 517 2.25 -19.86 -41.34
CA ALA A 517 2.53 -20.34 -42.68
C ALA A 517 4.04 -20.28 -42.96
N ASN A 518 4.62 -21.37 -43.47
CA ASN A 518 6.07 -21.44 -43.72
C ASN A 518 6.45 -20.86 -45.11
N THR A 519 5.49 -20.88 -46.04
CA THR A 519 5.66 -20.42 -47.43
C THR A 519 4.54 -19.46 -47.83
N PRO A 520 4.74 -18.62 -48.87
CA PRO A 520 3.66 -17.82 -49.45
C PRO A 520 2.44 -18.66 -49.88
N GLU A 521 2.67 -19.87 -50.39
CA GLU A 521 1.61 -20.80 -50.80
C GLU A 521 0.83 -21.35 -49.59
N ASP A 522 1.54 -21.68 -48.50
CA ASP A 522 0.91 -22.04 -47.23
C ASP A 522 0.06 -20.87 -46.70
N ALA A 523 0.54 -19.63 -46.86
CA ALA A 523 -0.16 -18.44 -46.39
C ALA A 523 -1.51 -18.26 -47.10
N VAL A 524 -1.59 -18.56 -48.40
CA VAL A 524 -2.86 -18.60 -49.14
C VAL A 524 -3.77 -19.71 -48.66
N THR A 525 -3.23 -20.92 -48.45
CA THR A 525 -4.00 -22.06 -47.93
C THR A 525 -4.64 -21.72 -46.58
N VAL A 526 -3.87 -21.08 -45.70
CA VAL A 526 -4.33 -20.60 -44.40
C VAL A 526 -5.35 -19.46 -44.55
N ALA A 527 -5.10 -18.48 -45.42
CA ALA A 527 -6.02 -17.38 -45.68
C ALA A 527 -7.39 -17.86 -46.19
N ASN A 528 -7.41 -18.86 -47.08
CA ASN A 528 -8.62 -19.49 -47.59
C ASN A 528 -9.43 -20.20 -46.50
N LYS A 529 -8.76 -20.77 -45.50
CA LYS A 529 -9.41 -21.40 -44.35
C LYS A 529 -10.02 -20.36 -43.38
N ILE A 530 -9.31 -19.26 -43.13
CA ILE A 530 -9.75 -18.17 -42.23
C ILE A 530 -10.84 -17.30 -42.90
N GLY A 531 -10.78 -17.18 -44.22
CA GLY A 531 -11.58 -16.27 -45.04
C GLY A 531 -11.05 -14.83 -45.02
N TYR A 532 -11.27 -14.12 -46.12
CA TYR A 532 -10.83 -12.73 -46.33
C TYR A 532 -11.73 -11.69 -45.61
N PRO A 533 -11.24 -10.46 -45.36
CA PRO A 533 -9.86 -10.03 -45.50
C PRO A 533 -8.93 -10.56 -44.39
N VAL A 534 -7.64 -10.67 -44.69
CA VAL A 534 -6.58 -11.15 -43.79
C VAL A 534 -5.41 -10.17 -43.69
N ALA A 535 -4.63 -10.31 -42.64
CA ALA A 535 -3.32 -9.68 -42.47
C ALA A 535 -2.22 -10.73 -42.55
N VAL A 536 -1.10 -10.39 -43.18
CA VAL A 536 0.11 -11.23 -43.24
C VAL A 536 1.25 -10.48 -42.57
N LYS A 537 1.89 -11.11 -41.58
CA LYS A 537 2.99 -10.55 -40.79
C LYS A 537 4.20 -11.47 -40.86
N VAL A 538 5.41 -10.93 -40.75
CA VAL A 538 6.64 -11.72 -40.63
C VAL A 538 6.71 -12.39 -39.25
N GLN A 539 7.24 -13.62 -39.22
CA GLN A 539 7.62 -14.32 -38.01
C GLN A 539 9.14 -14.54 -37.99
N SER A 540 9.82 -13.84 -37.10
CA SER A 540 11.26 -13.97 -36.91
C SER A 540 11.65 -13.52 -35.50
N PRO A 541 12.43 -14.32 -34.75
CA PRO A 541 12.97 -13.91 -33.45
C PRO A 541 13.97 -12.74 -33.55
N ASP A 542 14.57 -12.52 -34.72
CA ASP A 542 15.58 -11.47 -34.95
C ASP A 542 14.95 -10.12 -35.34
N ILE A 543 13.61 -10.05 -35.43
CA ILE A 543 12.86 -8.84 -35.77
C ILE A 543 11.95 -8.48 -34.61
N HIS A 544 12.41 -7.55 -33.76
CA HIS A 544 11.65 -7.08 -32.60
C HIS A 544 10.39 -6.29 -32.98
N HIS A 545 10.51 -5.35 -33.92
CA HIS A 545 9.38 -4.55 -34.41
C HIS A 545 9.11 -4.87 -35.88
N LYS A 546 8.02 -5.61 -36.12
CA LYS A 546 7.63 -6.07 -37.47
C LYS A 546 7.42 -4.90 -38.45
N SER A 547 6.99 -3.75 -37.94
CA SER A 547 6.77 -2.54 -38.74
C SER A 547 8.07 -1.90 -39.27
N ASP A 548 9.18 -2.02 -38.54
CA ASP A 548 10.47 -1.38 -38.90
C ASP A 548 11.06 -1.97 -40.18
N VAL A 549 10.75 -3.24 -40.46
CA VAL A 549 11.14 -3.93 -41.70
C VAL A 549 10.00 -3.98 -42.73
N HIS A 550 8.93 -3.22 -42.50
CA HIS A 550 7.67 -3.28 -43.25
C HIS A 550 7.14 -4.72 -43.40
N GLY A 551 7.33 -5.53 -42.36
CA GLY A 551 6.97 -6.93 -42.29
C GLY A 551 5.50 -7.18 -41.97
N VAL A 552 4.64 -6.17 -42.11
CA VAL A 552 3.19 -6.25 -41.87
C VAL A 552 2.45 -5.76 -43.11
N MET A 553 1.53 -6.56 -43.62
CA MET A 553 0.62 -6.22 -44.70
C MET A 553 -0.81 -6.50 -44.24
N LEU A 554 -1.67 -5.49 -44.31
CA LEU A 554 -3.03 -5.54 -43.76
C LEU A 554 -4.08 -5.51 -44.88
N ASN A 555 -5.29 -5.94 -44.55
CA ASN A 555 -6.48 -5.84 -45.41
C ASN A 555 -6.31 -6.48 -46.81
N LEU A 556 -5.69 -7.67 -46.85
CA LEU A 556 -5.56 -8.45 -48.08
C LEU A 556 -6.88 -9.19 -48.33
N THR A 557 -7.45 -9.03 -49.51
CA THR A 557 -8.83 -9.40 -49.86
C THR A 557 -8.94 -10.61 -50.79
N CYS A 558 -7.83 -11.06 -51.38
CA CYS A 558 -7.79 -12.22 -52.27
C CYS A 558 -6.47 -12.99 -52.20
N GLU A 559 -6.42 -14.15 -52.86
CA GLU A 559 -5.24 -15.03 -52.93
C GLU A 559 -4.00 -14.34 -53.51
N ASP A 560 -4.18 -13.63 -54.63
CA ASP A 560 -3.08 -12.94 -55.33
C ASP A 560 -2.41 -11.89 -54.42
N GLU A 561 -3.20 -11.11 -53.68
CA GLU A 561 -2.71 -10.12 -52.73
C GLU A 561 -1.91 -10.77 -51.60
N VAL A 562 -2.34 -11.93 -51.10
CA VAL A 562 -1.64 -12.69 -50.05
C VAL A 562 -0.29 -13.21 -50.54
N ILE A 563 -0.24 -13.85 -51.72
CA ILE A 563 1.02 -14.35 -52.29
C ILE A 563 2.00 -13.22 -52.54
N GLN A 564 1.54 -12.09 -53.10
CA GLN A 564 2.39 -10.94 -53.37
C GLN A 564 2.93 -10.32 -52.08
N ALA A 565 2.06 -10.12 -51.09
CA ALA A 565 2.45 -9.58 -49.79
C ALA A 565 3.45 -10.49 -49.05
N ALA A 566 3.17 -11.80 -48.99
CA ALA A 566 4.04 -12.79 -48.35
C ALA A 566 5.44 -12.83 -48.98
N THR A 567 5.50 -12.84 -50.31
CA THR A 567 6.77 -12.83 -51.06
C THR A 567 7.52 -11.52 -50.84
N ALA A 568 6.82 -10.37 -50.89
CA ALA A 568 7.41 -9.06 -50.68
C ALA A 568 7.95 -8.86 -49.25
N ILE A 569 7.24 -9.38 -48.23
CA ILE A 569 7.70 -9.35 -46.84
C ILE A 569 9.02 -10.13 -46.71
N ARG A 570 9.07 -11.38 -47.17
CA ARG A 570 10.27 -12.23 -47.06
C ARG A 570 11.47 -11.61 -47.75
N SER A 571 11.29 -11.14 -48.99
CA SER A 571 12.36 -10.49 -49.75
C SER A 571 12.89 -9.25 -49.06
N ARG A 572 12.01 -8.39 -48.51
CA ARG A 572 12.44 -7.18 -47.79
C ARG A 572 13.20 -7.51 -46.52
N VAL A 573 12.73 -8.48 -45.73
CA VAL A 573 13.43 -8.89 -44.50
C VAL A 573 14.84 -9.40 -44.81
N LEU A 574 15.00 -10.27 -45.80
CA LEU A 574 16.31 -10.80 -46.19
C LEU A 574 17.23 -9.73 -46.81
N LEU A 575 16.67 -8.68 -47.42
CA LEU A 575 17.44 -7.54 -47.91
C LEU A 575 17.92 -6.63 -46.79
N THR A 576 17.05 -6.32 -45.82
CA THR A 576 17.34 -5.41 -44.71
C THR A 576 18.21 -6.07 -43.64
N ASN A 577 18.00 -7.37 -43.38
CA ASN A 577 18.74 -8.15 -42.41
C ASN A 577 19.04 -9.56 -42.96
N PRO A 578 20.14 -9.74 -43.72
CA PRO A 578 20.47 -11.00 -44.40
C PRO A 578 20.67 -12.19 -43.47
N ASP A 579 21.09 -11.93 -42.23
CA ASP A 579 21.36 -12.95 -41.23
C ASP A 579 20.12 -13.29 -40.37
N ALA A 580 18.99 -12.61 -40.59
CA ALA A 580 17.77 -12.84 -39.82
C ALA A 580 17.18 -14.23 -40.09
N LYS A 581 16.95 -14.99 -39.02
CA LYS A 581 16.26 -16.26 -39.03
C LYS A 581 14.77 -16.03 -39.25
N LEU A 582 14.31 -16.27 -40.48
CA LEU A 582 12.88 -16.32 -40.81
C LEU A 582 12.29 -17.67 -40.42
N GLU A 583 11.42 -17.68 -39.42
CA GLU A 583 10.69 -18.89 -39.01
C GLU A 583 9.43 -19.11 -39.87
N GLY A 584 8.86 -18.03 -40.42
CA GLY A 584 7.72 -18.11 -41.32
C GLY A 584 6.97 -16.78 -41.46
N LEU A 585 5.66 -16.91 -41.68
CA LEU A 585 4.68 -15.83 -41.77
C LEU A 585 3.52 -16.15 -40.83
N ILE A 586 2.92 -15.10 -40.28
CA ILE A 586 1.68 -15.18 -39.52
C ILE A 586 0.55 -14.68 -40.41
N VAL A 587 -0.47 -15.49 -40.59
CA VAL A 587 -1.71 -15.13 -41.29
C VAL A 587 -2.81 -14.98 -40.25
N GLN A 588 -3.47 -13.83 -40.25
CA GLN A 588 -4.41 -13.44 -39.22
C GLN A 588 -5.70 -12.90 -39.84
N LYS A 589 -6.86 -13.21 -39.26
CA LYS A 589 -8.12 -12.58 -39.69
C LYS A 589 -8.00 -11.06 -39.49
N MET A 590 -8.49 -10.26 -40.44
CA MET A 590 -8.51 -8.82 -40.25
C MET A 590 -9.59 -8.44 -39.21
N ALA A 591 -9.20 -7.68 -38.18
CA ALA A 591 -10.12 -7.20 -37.17
C ALA A 591 -10.97 -6.02 -37.68
N LEU A 592 -12.25 -5.97 -37.27
CA LEU A 592 -13.15 -4.84 -37.55
C LEU A 592 -12.86 -3.69 -36.57
N THR A 593 -12.03 -2.73 -36.97
CA THR A 593 -11.65 -1.59 -36.12
C THR A 593 -12.65 -0.43 -36.16
N ALA A 594 -13.62 -0.45 -37.09
CA ALA A 594 -14.60 0.61 -37.23
C ALA A 594 -15.45 0.78 -35.97
N GLY A 595 -15.32 1.92 -35.29
CA GLY A 595 -16.05 2.25 -34.07
C GLY A 595 -15.53 1.58 -32.79
N ALA A 596 -14.46 0.78 -32.89
CA ALA A 596 -13.78 0.14 -31.78
C ALA A 596 -12.59 0.98 -31.28
N GLN A 597 -12.17 0.75 -30.04
CA GLN A 597 -11.03 1.43 -29.43
C GLN A 597 -9.86 0.47 -29.24
N GLU A 598 -8.67 0.88 -29.66
CA GLU A 598 -7.42 0.15 -29.41
C GLU A 598 -6.81 0.59 -28.08
N ILE A 599 -6.48 -0.39 -27.24
CA ILE A 599 -5.78 -0.19 -25.98
C ILE A 599 -4.58 -1.14 -25.91
N ARG A 600 -3.70 -0.91 -24.93
CA ARG A 600 -2.59 -1.80 -24.58
C ARG A 600 -2.74 -2.24 -23.14
N VAL A 601 -2.57 -3.54 -22.91
CA VAL A 601 -2.45 -4.11 -21.58
C VAL A 601 -1.18 -4.93 -21.50
N ALA A 602 -0.38 -4.68 -20.47
CA ALA A 602 0.83 -5.44 -20.27
C ALA A 602 1.01 -5.86 -18.82
N VAL A 603 1.88 -6.84 -18.62
CA VAL A 603 2.34 -7.29 -17.32
C VAL A 603 3.85 -7.25 -17.33
N ILE A 604 4.43 -6.43 -16.47
CA ILE A 604 5.88 -6.37 -16.25
C ILE A 604 6.21 -7.04 -14.93
N ASN A 605 7.45 -7.49 -14.78
CA ASN A 605 7.98 -7.95 -13.51
C ASN A 605 8.89 -6.87 -12.91
N ASP A 606 8.36 -6.07 -11.99
CA ASP A 606 9.09 -5.05 -11.26
C ASP A 606 10.10 -5.69 -10.30
N PRO A 607 11.35 -5.19 -10.22
CA PRO A 607 12.36 -5.82 -9.40
C PRO A 607 12.13 -5.66 -7.89
N VAL A 608 11.26 -4.73 -7.47
CA VAL A 608 10.88 -4.54 -6.05
C VAL A 608 9.56 -5.24 -5.74
N PHE A 609 8.48 -4.98 -6.48
CA PHE A 609 7.15 -5.50 -6.15
C PHE A 609 6.72 -6.73 -6.94
N GLY A 610 7.51 -7.17 -7.92
CA GLY A 610 7.18 -8.30 -8.78
C GLY A 610 6.14 -7.94 -9.86
N PRO A 611 5.23 -8.86 -10.22
CA PRO A 611 4.29 -8.63 -11.31
C PRO A 611 3.42 -7.39 -11.10
N ALA A 612 3.29 -6.56 -12.13
CA ALA A 612 2.41 -5.39 -12.16
C ALA A 612 1.67 -5.33 -13.49
N ILE A 613 0.36 -5.04 -13.46
CA ILE A 613 -0.52 -4.95 -14.62
C ILE A 613 -0.64 -3.48 -15.04
N LEU A 614 -0.49 -3.20 -16.33
CA LEU A 614 -0.49 -1.88 -16.93
C LEU A 614 -1.65 -1.73 -17.91
N LEU A 615 -2.31 -0.58 -17.91
CA LEU A 615 -3.41 -0.24 -18.82
C LEU A 615 -3.19 1.16 -19.41
N GLY A 616 -3.18 1.27 -20.74
CA GLY A 616 -3.06 2.54 -21.46
C GLY A 616 -3.53 2.46 -22.92
N GLU A 617 -3.41 3.55 -23.67
CA GLU A 617 -3.63 3.53 -25.13
C GLU A 617 -2.51 2.76 -25.86
N GLY A 618 -2.83 2.21 -27.03
CA GLY A 618 -1.85 1.57 -27.91
C GLY A 618 -0.84 2.57 -28.49
N GLY A 619 0.41 2.14 -28.66
CA GLY A 619 1.52 2.94 -29.19
C GLY A 619 2.82 2.15 -29.30
N SER A 620 3.76 2.62 -30.13
CA SER A 620 5.06 1.96 -30.38
C SER A 620 6.08 2.22 -29.28
N GLU A 621 6.18 3.46 -28.80
CA GLU A 621 6.95 3.82 -27.61
C GLU A 621 5.99 3.92 -26.42
N TRP A 622 6.29 3.21 -25.33
CA TRP A 622 5.42 3.15 -24.16
C TRP A 622 6.23 3.16 -22.87
N GLU A 623 6.11 4.25 -22.11
CA GLU A 623 6.73 4.44 -20.81
C GLU A 623 5.67 4.27 -19.71
N PRO A 624 5.75 3.21 -18.87
CA PRO A 624 4.74 2.90 -17.86
C PRO A 624 4.27 4.09 -17.01
N THR A 625 5.20 4.95 -16.59
CA THR A 625 4.92 6.10 -15.73
C THR A 625 4.01 7.12 -16.41
N LYS A 626 4.22 7.36 -17.71
CA LYS A 626 3.50 8.37 -18.49
C LYS A 626 2.24 7.80 -19.13
N ASP A 627 2.33 6.59 -19.67
CA ASP A 627 1.36 6.09 -20.63
C ASP A 627 0.41 5.03 -20.07
N ALA A 628 0.66 4.53 -18.84
CA ALA A 628 -0.14 3.47 -18.25
C ALA A 628 -0.59 3.74 -16.80
N VAL A 629 -1.80 3.35 -16.46
CA VAL A 629 -2.18 3.13 -15.05
C VAL A 629 -1.67 1.76 -14.65
N VAL A 630 -1.18 1.65 -13.41
CA VAL A 630 -0.57 0.44 -12.89
C VAL A 630 -1.41 -0.09 -11.73
N ALA A 631 -1.55 -1.41 -11.65
CA ALA A 631 -2.15 -2.10 -10.52
C ALA A 631 -1.37 -3.39 -10.20
N LEU A 632 -1.32 -3.77 -8.93
CA LEU A 632 -0.70 -5.02 -8.50
C LEU A 632 -1.76 -6.14 -8.52
N PRO A 633 -1.46 -7.32 -9.10
CA PRO A 633 -2.28 -8.49 -8.88
C PRO A 633 -2.19 -8.90 -7.40
N PRO A 634 -3.21 -9.56 -6.86
CA PRO A 634 -4.51 -9.91 -7.47
C PRO A 634 -5.50 -8.74 -7.65
N LEU A 635 -6.24 -8.73 -8.78
CA LEU A 635 -7.34 -7.81 -9.09
C LEU A 635 -8.72 -8.47 -8.94
N ASN A 636 -9.70 -7.72 -8.41
CA ASN A 636 -11.14 -8.01 -8.54
C ASN A 636 -11.80 -7.01 -9.51
N MET A 637 -13.11 -7.15 -9.71
CA MET A 637 -13.90 -6.23 -10.53
C MET A 637 -13.86 -4.79 -10.04
N THR A 638 -13.85 -4.54 -8.73
CA THR A 638 -13.79 -3.17 -8.18
C THR A 638 -12.44 -2.50 -8.45
N LEU A 639 -11.34 -3.23 -8.26
CA LEU A 639 -9.97 -2.78 -8.47
C LEU A 639 -9.69 -2.56 -9.96
N ALA A 640 -10.14 -3.49 -10.80
CA ALA A 640 -10.09 -3.33 -12.25
C ALA A 640 -10.91 -2.10 -12.69
N ARG A 641 -12.11 -1.92 -12.14
CA ARG A 641 -12.94 -0.73 -12.40
C ARG A 641 -12.25 0.55 -11.96
N TYR A 642 -11.62 0.56 -10.79
CA TYR A 642 -10.86 1.72 -10.33
C TYR A 642 -9.69 2.02 -11.27
N MET A 643 -8.96 0.99 -11.72
CA MET A 643 -7.87 1.12 -12.68
C MET A 643 -8.35 1.75 -14.00
N VAL A 644 -9.50 1.31 -14.54
CA VAL A 644 -10.11 1.87 -15.75
C VAL A 644 -10.55 3.32 -15.54
N ILE A 645 -11.25 3.62 -14.44
CA ILE A 645 -11.68 4.99 -14.11
C ILE A 645 -10.46 5.91 -13.98
N GLN A 646 -9.38 5.43 -13.35
CA GLN A 646 -8.15 6.20 -13.23
C GLN A 646 -7.51 6.45 -14.59
N ALA A 647 -7.51 5.45 -15.48
CA ALA A 647 -6.95 5.60 -16.82
C ALA A 647 -7.69 6.67 -17.64
N LEU A 648 -9.02 6.70 -17.54
CA LEU A 648 -9.85 7.74 -18.15
C LEU A 648 -9.60 9.13 -17.51
N LYS A 649 -9.58 9.21 -16.18
CA LYS A 649 -9.36 10.48 -15.46
C LYS A 649 -7.99 11.08 -15.75
N THR A 650 -6.96 10.24 -15.83
CA THR A 650 -5.58 10.67 -16.10
C THR A 650 -5.26 10.78 -17.59
N GLN A 651 -6.25 10.62 -18.47
CA GLN A 651 -6.12 10.69 -19.93
C GLN A 651 -5.12 9.68 -20.52
N LYS A 652 -4.77 8.64 -19.75
CA LYS A 652 -3.98 7.48 -20.20
C LYS A 652 -4.82 6.53 -21.08
N LEU A 653 -6.14 6.60 -20.93
CA LEU A 653 -7.13 6.19 -21.91
C LEU A 653 -8.01 7.39 -22.22
N ARG A 654 -8.20 7.74 -23.50
CA ARG A 654 -9.12 8.82 -23.88
C ARG A 654 -10.50 8.27 -24.18
N ASP A 655 -11.53 8.94 -23.67
CA ASP A 655 -12.90 8.60 -24.03
C ASP A 655 -13.26 9.21 -25.39
N ARG A 656 -13.12 8.40 -26.45
CA ARG A 656 -13.34 8.83 -27.83
C ARG A 656 -14.82 8.80 -28.25
N HIS A 657 -15.75 8.44 -27.34
CA HIS A 657 -17.19 8.36 -27.61
C HIS A 657 -17.52 7.64 -28.94
N LEU A 658 -16.81 6.55 -29.22
CA LEU A 658 -16.98 5.79 -30.45
C LEU A 658 -18.27 4.94 -30.39
N PRO A 659 -18.92 4.62 -31.53
CA PRO A 659 -20.20 3.91 -31.54
C PRO A 659 -20.21 2.55 -30.83
N LEU A 660 -19.10 1.81 -30.84
CA LEU A 660 -18.94 0.57 -30.07
C LEU A 660 -18.13 0.82 -28.81
N GLY A 661 -17.01 1.54 -28.94
CA GLY A 661 -16.25 2.12 -27.83
C GLY A 661 -15.82 1.14 -26.72
N LEU A 662 -15.42 1.70 -25.58
CA LEU A 662 -15.03 0.97 -24.39
C LEU A 662 -16.26 0.58 -23.56
N ASN A 663 -16.48 -0.73 -23.36
CA ASN A 663 -17.36 -1.21 -22.29
C ASN A 663 -16.54 -1.41 -21.00
N MET A 664 -16.84 -0.62 -19.98
CA MET A 664 -16.12 -0.67 -18.70
C MET A 664 -16.19 -2.05 -18.04
N HIS A 665 -17.35 -2.73 -18.09
CA HIS A 665 -17.51 -4.05 -17.47
C HIS A 665 -16.66 -5.11 -18.17
N ALA A 666 -16.72 -5.19 -19.50
CA ALA A 666 -15.94 -6.15 -20.29
C ALA A 666 -14.42 -5.95 -20.10
N LEU A 667 -13.96 -4.70 -20.07
CA LEU A 667 -12.55 -4.40 -19.79
C LEU A 667 -12.14 -4.83 -18.37
N CYS A 668 -13.01 -4.64 -17.38
CA CYS A 668 -12.75 -5.10 -16.02
C CYS A 668 -12.63 -6.64 -15.95
N VAL A 669 -13.50 -7.37 -16.65
CA VAL A 669 -13.42 -8.83 -16.74
C VAL A 669 -12.11 -9.28 -17.38
N MET A 670 -11.66 -8.64 -18.47
CA MET A 670 -10.38 -8.97 -19.08
C MET A 670 -9.20 -8.74 -18.13
N LEU A 671 -9.19 -7.63 -17.39
CA LEU A 671 -8.11 -7.31 -16.43
C LEU A 671 -8.08 -8.32 -15.27
N THR A 672 -9.22 -8.78 -14.77
CA THR A 672 -9.27 -9.83 -13.74
C THR A 672 -8.80 -11.17 -14.32
N GLN A 673 -9.22 -11.55 -15.52
CA GLN A 673 -8.72 -12.75 -16.21
C GLN A 673 -7.20 -12.74 -16.37
N ILE A 674 -6.62 -11.61 -16.80
CA ILE A 674 -5.15 -11.44 -16.87
C ILE A 674 -4.52 -11.58 -15.49
N SER A 675 -5.09 -10.95 -14.46
CA SER A 675 -4.58 -11.10 -13.09
C SER A 675 -4.55 -12.55 -12.64
N HIS A 676 -5.57 -13.35 -12.96
CA HIS A 676 -5.61 -14.77 -12.61
C HIS A 676 -4.61 -15.59 -13.42
N LEU A 677 -4.52 -15.39 -14.74
CA LEU A 677 -3.52 -16.03 -15.60
C LEU A 677 -2.11 -15.83 -15.02
N ILE A 678 -1.77 -14.60 -14.65
CA ILE A 678 -0.45 -14.29 -14.11
C ILE A 678 -0.22 -14.98 -12.77
N ILE A 679 -1.22 -15.09 -11.88
CA ILE A 679 -1.09 -15.76 -10.58
C ILE A 679 -0.90 -17.26 -10.76
N ASP A 680 -1.77 -17.90 -11.54
CA ASP A 680 -1.84 -19.35 -11.68
C ASP A 680 -0.70 -19.90 -12.56
N CYS A 681 -0.12 -19.08 -13.43
CA CYS A 681 0.98 -19.43 -14.33
C CYS A 681 2.28 -18.67 -13.97
N PRO A 682 2.98 -19.06 -12.88
CA PRO A 682 4.25 -18.43 -12.47
C PRO A 682 5.38 -18.57 -13.50
N GLU A 683 5.22 -19.41 -14.52
CA GLU A 683 6.14 -19.54 -15.63
C GLU A 683 6.18 -18.27 -16.52
N ILE A 684 5.12 -17.45 -16.50
CA ILE A 684 5.03 -16.20 -17.26
C ILE A 684 5.80 -15.09 -16.55
N SER A 685 6.85 -14.58 -17.21
CA SER A 685 7.64 -13.44 -16.75
C SER A 685 7.05 -12.10 -17.14
N SER A 686 6.50 -11.99 -18.35
CA SER A 686 5.84 -10.78 -18.83
C SER A 686 4.78 -11.13 -19.88
N LEU A 687 3.82 -10.23 -20.05
CA LEU A 687 2.75 -10.33 -21.03
C LEU A 687 2.61 -8.96 -21.71
N ASP A 688 2.52 -8.92 -23.03
CA ASP A 688 2.21 -7.69 -23.76
C ASP A 688 1.07 -7.97 -24.74
N LEU A 689 -0.05 -7.27 -24.55
CA LEU A 689 -1.25 -7.33 -25.38
C LEU A 689 -1.34 -5.99 -26.12
N ASN A 690 -0.83 -5.96 -27.35
CA ASN A 690 -0.66 -4.73 -28.10
C ASN A 690 -0.85 -4.94 -29.61
N PRO A 691 -2.02 -4.65 -30.19
CA PRO A 691 -3.19 -4.01 -29.56
C PRO A 691 -4.23 -4.99 -29.01
N VAL A 692 -5.03 -4.49 -28.05
CA VAL A 692 -6.31 -5.05 -27.63
C VAL A 692 -7.43 -4.21 -28.24
N LEU A 693 -8.34 -4.84 -28.97
CA LEU A 693 -9.46 -4.16 -29.61
C LEU A 693 -10.72 -4.28 -28.75
N CYS A 694 -11.25 -3.14 -28.29
CA CYS A 694 -12.48 -3.05 -27.52
C CYS A 694 -13.63 -2.55 -28.41
N ALA A 695 -14.64 -3.39 -28.61
CA ALA A 695 -15.81 -3.11 -29.42
C ALA A 695 -17.10 -3.43 -28.63
N GLY A 696 -17.48 -2.52 -27.73
CA GLY A 696 -18.56 -2.78 -26.78
C GLY A 696 -18.17 -3.91 -25.84
N GLU A 697 -19.01 -4.94 -25.72
CA GLU A 697 -18.75 -6.12 -24.86
C GLU A 697 -17.67 -7.05 -25.43
N ASN A 698 -17.37 -6.95 -26.73
CA ASN A 698 -16.37 -7.78 -27.36
C ASN A 698 -14.98 -7.18 -27.17
N VAL A 699 -14.11 -7.91 -26.48
CA VAL A 699 -12.69 -7.57 -26.31
C VAL A 699 -11.85 -8.65 -26.99
N THR A 700 -11.08 -8.25 -27.99
CA THR A 700 -10.29 -9.16 -28.82
C THR A 700 -8.80 -8.81 -28.76
N LEU A 701 -7.98 -9.78 -28.41
CA LEU A 701 -6.53 -9.66 -28.39
C LEU A 701 -5.99 -9.85 -29.82
N LEU A 702 -5.41 -8.80 -30.39
CA LEU A 702 -4.90 -8.85 -31.77
C LEU A 702 -3.47 -9.38 -31.81
N ASP A 703 -2.59 -8.82 -30.99
CA ASP A 703 -1.22 -9.29 -30.89
C ASP A 703 -0.84 -9.56 -29.43
N VAL A 704 -0.26 -10.73 -29.20
CA VAL A 704 0.13 -11.22 -27.88
C VAL A 704 1.59 -11.60 -27.92
N ASN A 705 2.33 -11.16 -26.91
CA ASN A 705 3.67 -11.62 -26.60
C ASN A 705 3.71 -12.10 -25.14
N ILE A 706 4.04 -13.38 -24.92
CA ILE A 706 4.28 -13.93 -23.59
C ILE A 706 5.76 -14.26 -23.47
N GLN A 707 6.44 -13.65 -22.49
CA GLN A 707 7.80 -14.02 -22.13
C GLN A 707 7.79 -14.98 -20.94
N LEU A 708 8.59 -16.04 -21.00
CA LEU A 708 8.69 -17.06 -19.97
C LEU A 708 9.95 -16.87 -19.13
N HIS A 709 9.87 -17.19 -17.84
CA HIS A 709 11.06 -17.30 -17.00
C HIS A 709 11.95 -18.47 -17.41
N ASP A 710 13.26 -18.34 -17.23
CA ASP A 710 14.19 -19.45 -17.41
C ASP A 710 14.02 -20.54 -16.35
N THR A 711 13.64 -20.14 -15.14
CA THR A 711 13.36 -21.02 -14.01
C THR A 711 12.04 -20.63 -13.36
N PRO A 712 11.15 -21.57 -13.03
CA PRO A 712 9.89 -21.27 -12.34
C PRO A 712 10.15 -20.53 -11.03
N VAL A 713 9.48 -19.40 -10.83
CA VAL A 713 9.57 -18.60 -9.60
C VAL A 713 8.29 -18.79 -8.79
N ASP A 714 8.43 -19.18 -7.53
CA ASP A 714 7.27 -19.42 -6.66
C ASP A 714 6.46 -18.12 -6.42
N ASN A 715 5.13 -18.22 -6.44
CA ASN A 715 4.19 -17.16 -6.06
C ASN A 715 4.50 -16.61 -4.67
N ALA A 716 4.90 -17.48 -3.74
CA ALA A 716 5.27 -17.06 -2.41
C ALA A 716 6.55 -16.20 -2.38
N SER A 717 7.30 -16.07 -3.47
CA SER A 717 8.46 -15.15 -3.55
C SER A 717 8.23 -13.96 -4.48
N ARG A 718 7.46 -14.13 -5.56
CA ARG A 718 7.30 -13.07 -6.58
C ARG A 718 6.17 -12.09 -6.27
N LEU A 719 5.05 -12.51 -5.69
CA LEU A 719 3.89 -11.64 -5.46
C LEU A 719 4.06 -10.80 -4.19
N ALA A 720 3.85 -9.49 -4.31
CA ALA A 720 3.87 -8.57 -3.18
C ALA A 720 2.61 -8.66 -2.30
N ILE A 721 1.48 -9.10 -2.86
CA ILE A 721 0.22 -9.33 -2.15
C ILE A 721 -0.17 -10.80 -2.30
N SER A 722 -0.44 -11.47 -1.18
CA SER A 722 -0.85 -12.87 -1.19
C SER A 722 -2.23 -13.03 -1.83
N PRO A 723 -2.40 -13.95 -2.81
CA PRO A 723 -3.71 -14.27 -3.36
C PRO A 723 -4.58 -15.02 -2.36
N TYR A 724 -5.86 -15.14 -2.67
CA TYR A 724 -6.78 -16.00 -1.93
C TYR A 724 -6.29 -17.47 -2.02
N PRO A 725 -6.04 -18.16 -0.89
CA PRO A 725 -5.51 -19.51 -0.90
C PRO A 725 -6.61 -20.53 -1.15
N LYS A 726 -7.02 -20.67 -2.43
CA LYS A 726 -8.09 -21.57 -2.89
C LYS A 726 -7.83 -23.03 -2.52
N GLU A 727 -6.56 -23.43 -2.49
CA GLU A 727 -6.11 -24.75 -2.09
C GLU A 727 -6.50 -25.12 -0.64
N LEU A 728 -6.89 -24.12 0.17
CA LEU A 728 -7.39 -24.32 1.53
C LEU A 728 -8.92 -24.49 1.59
N GLU A 729 -9.64 -24.46 0.48
CA GLU A 729 -11.06 -24.81 0.46
C GLU A 729 -11.27 -26.31 0.67
N GLN A 730 -12.28 -26.68 1.45
CA GLN A 730 -12.55 -28.07 1.79
C GLN A 730 -14.03 -28.31 2.03
N ALA A 731 -14.65 -29.14 1.20
CA ALA A 731 -15.99 -29.67 1.47
C ALA A 731 -15.97 -30.66 2.64
N ALA A 732 -16.98 -30.59 3.50
CA ALA A 732 -17.20 -31.54 4.60
C ALA A 732 -18.70 -31.76 4.83
N THR A 733 -19.05 -32.89 5.45
CA THR A 733 -20.44 -33.20 5.81
C THR A 733 -20.57 -33.28 7.32
N LEU A 734 -21.55 -32.57 7.88
CA LEU A 734 -21.85 -32.57 9.32
C LEU A 734 -22.56 -33.86 9.75
N LYS A 735 -22.63 -34.10 11.07
CA LYS A 735 -23.31 -35.30 11.62
C LYS A 735 -24.79 -35.44 11.24
N ASN A 736 -25.45 -34.33 10.91
CA ASN A 736 -26.84 -34.30 10.46
C ASN A 736 -26.99 -34.48 8.94
N GLY A 737 -25.90 -34.77 8.22
CA GLY A 737 -25.91 -34.94 6.77
C GLY A 737 -25.86 -33.62 5.98
N ARG A 738 -25.76 -32.45 6.63
CA ARG A 738 -25.64 -31.17 5.93
C ARG A 738 -24.23 -30.99 5.37
N ASP A 739 -24.14 -30.66 4.09
CA ASP A 739 -22.88 -30.29 3.45
C ASP A 739 -22.48 -28.86 3.82
N VAL A 740 -21.19 -28.69 4.13
CA VAL A 740 -20.57 -27.43 4.50
C VAL A 740 -19.26 -27.24 3.73
N MET A 741 -18.94 -25.99 3.41
CA MET A 741 -17.64 -25.59 2.86
C MET A 741 -16.82 -24.95 3.97
N LEU A 742 -15.62 -25.48 4.23
CA LEU A 742 -14.62 -24.86 5.09
C LEU A 742 -13.63 -24.11 4.22
N ARG A 743 -13.61 -22.79 4.29
CA ARG A 743 -12.75 -21.96 3.45
C ARG A 743 -12.18 -20.75 4.21
N PRO A 744 -11.02 -20.21 3.79
CA PRO A 744 -10.54 -18.92 4.31
C PRO A 744 -11.62 -17.84 4.13
N ILE A 745 -11.71 -16.94 5.12
CA ILE A 745 -12.67 -15.83 5.10
C ILE A 745 -12.31 -14.81 4.02
N LEU A 746 -13.33 -14.27 3.36
CA LEU A 746 -13.25 -13.16 2.42
C LEU A 746 -13.92 -11.92 3.01
N PRO A 747 -13.49 -10.69 2.66
CA PRO A 747 -14.19 -9.48 3.10
C PRO A 747 -15.63 -9.39 2.63
N GLU A 748 -15.94 -9.94 1.47
CA GLU A 748 -17.30 -10.06 0.95
C GLU A 748 -18.19 -10.95 1.82
N ASP A 749 -17.59 -11.74 2.72
CA ASP A 749 -18.33 -12.44 3.76
C ASP A 749 -18.80 -11.49 4.86
N GLU A 750 -18.38 -10.23 4.91
CA GLU A 750 -18.77 -9.27 5.94
C GLU A 750 -20.28 -9.27 6.21
N PRO A 751 -21.19 -9.19 5.21
CA PRO A 751 -22.62 -9.11 5.52
C PRO A 751 -23.12 -10.41 6.15
N LYS A 752 -22.63 -11.55 5.64
CA LYS A 752 -22.96 -12.91 6.13
C LYS A 752 -22.33 -13.17 7.50
N HIS A 753 -21.15 -12.63 7.75
CA HIS A 753 -20.39 -12.77 8.99
C HIS A 753 -20.94 -11.85 10.08
N LEU A 754 -21.42 -10.66 9.71
CA LEU A 754 -22.18 -9.76 10.56
C LEU A 754 -23.52 -10.39 10.95
N ALA A 755 -24.25 -10.98 9.99
CA ALA A 755 -25.46 -11.73 10.28
C ALA A 755 -25.18 -12.91 11.23
N PHE A 756 -24.08 -13.63 11.03
CA PHE A 756 -23.60 -14.68 11.94
C PHE A 756 -23.32 -14.13 13.35
N ASP A 757 -22.53 -13.06 13.50
CA ASP A 757 -22.21 -12.49 14.83
C ASP A 757 -23.46 -11.94 15.53
N ASN A 758 -24.38 -11.35 14.76
CA ASN A 758 -25.68 -10.89 15.27
C ASN A 758 -26.63 -12.03 15.64
N SER A 759 -26.42 -13.24 15.10
CA SER A 759 -27.18 -14.45 15.46
C SER A 759 -26.64 -15.18 16.69
N LEU A 760 -25.42 -14.85 17.16
CA LEU A 760 -24.87 -15.42 18.39
C LEU A 760 -25.69 -14.98 19.60
N SER A 761 -25.95 -15.94 20.50
CA SER A 761 -26.54 -15.65 21.81
C SER A 761 -25.66 -14.68 22.62
N ASP A 762 -26.25 -13.95 23.56
CA ASP A 762 -25.47 -13.04 24.44
C ASP A 762 -24.39 -13.80 25.23
N GLU A 763 -24.68 -15.04 25.60
CA GLU A 763 -23.73 -15.93 26.27
C GLU A 763 -22.55 -16.33 25.36
N ASP A 764 -22.81 -16.67 24.10
CA ASP A 764 -21.74 -17.01 23.13
C ASP A 764 -20.89 -15.79 22.76
N ARG A 765 -21.52 -14.61 22.65
CA ARG A 765 -20.83 -13.32 22.43
C ARG A 765 -19.94 -12.96 23.62
N TYR A 766 -20.45 -13.12 24.83
CA TYR A 766 -19.70 -12.92 26.07
C TYR A 766 -18.49 -13.85 26.15
N LYS A 767 -18.67 -15.14 25.82
CA LYS A 767 -17.58 -16.13 25.76
C LYS A 767 -16.54 -15.86 24.68
N ARG A 768 -16.94 -15.26 23.55
CA ARG A 768 -16.03 -14.94 22.43
C ARG A 768 -15.17 -13.71 22.70
N TYR A 769 -15.73 -12.67 23.29
CA TYR A 769 -15.05 -11.37 23.44
C TYR A 769 -14.59 -11.08 24.88
N PHE A 770 -14.77 -12.03 25.80
CA PHE A 770 -14.44 -11.88 27.24
C PHE A 770 -15.09 -10.64 27.86
N GLY A 771 -16.32 -10.32 27.46
CA GLY A 771 -17.02 -9.11 27.89
C GLY A 771 -18.37 -8.88 27.22
N VAL A 772 -19.18 -7.98 27.78
CA VAL A 772 -20.46 -7.56 27.19
C VAL A 772 -20.17 -6.57 26.06
N ARG A 773 -20.19 -7.06 24.82
CA ARG A 773 -20.00 -6.22 23.63
C ARG A 773 -21.34 -5.99 22.93
N SER A 774 -21.62 -4.74 22.54
CA SER A 774 -22.75 -4.41 21.67
C SER A 774 -22.63 -5.13 20.31
N LYS A 775 -23.74 -5.25 19.58
CA LYS A 775 -23.73 -5.72 18.20
C LYS A 775 -22.72 -4.91 17.38
N MET A 776 -21.93 -5.58 16.56
CA MET A 776 -20.92 -4.93 15.72
C MET A 776 -21.58 -4.07 14.64
N THR A 777 -20.92 -2.99 14.27
CA THR A 777 -21.26 -2.23 13.06
C THR A 777 -20.68 -2.90 11.81
N HIS A 778 -21.18 -2.52 10.64
CA HIS A 778 -20.63 -2.94 9.34
C HIS A 778 -19.14 -2.59 9.20
N GLU A 779 -18.75 -1.41 9.70
CA GLU A 779 -17.35 -0.95 9.67
C GLU A 779 -16.46 -1.80 10.59
N GLU A 780 -16.92 -2.15 11.79
CA GLU A 780 -16.17 -3.04 12.68
C GLU A 780 -16.03 -4.44 12.10
N MET A 781 -17.08 -4.97 11.46
CA MET A 781 -17.04 -6.31 10.88
C MET A 781 -16.15 -6.39 9.64
N ALA A 782 -16.16 -5.36 8.80
CA ALA A 782 -15.28 -5.28 7.63
C ALA A 782 -13.79 -5.40 8.02
N VAL A 783 -13.39 -4.83 9.16
CA VAL A 783 -12.02 -4.98 9.68
C VAL A 783 -11.70 -6.42 10.05
N LEU A 784 -12.67 -7.18 10.58
CA LEU A 784 -12.47 -8.55 11.04
C LEU A 784 -12.45 -9.60 9.91
N THR A 785 -13.18 -9.36 8.83
CA THR A 785 -13.20 -10.25 7.65
C THR A 785 -12.06 -10.00 6.67
N GLN A 786 -11.46 -8.81 6.72
CA GLN A 786 -10.25 -8.49 5.97
C GLN A 786 -9.01 -8.98 6.71
N ILE A 787 -8.62 -10.23 6.53
CA ILE A 787 -7.38 -10.73 7.13
C ILE A 787 -6.19 -10.58 6.17
N ASP A 788 -5.00 -10.50 6.74
CA ASP A 788 -3.76 -10.68 6.00
C ASP A 788 -3.30 -12.13 6.16
N TYR A 789 -3.45 -12.94 5.11
CA TYR A 789 -3.13 -14.37 5.15
C TYR A 789 -1.68 -14.69 5.54
N ALA A 790 -0.76 -13.72 5.48
CA ALA A 790 0.62 -13.91 5.96
C ALA A 790 0.75 -13.82 7.49
N ARG A 791 -0.21 -13.22 8.19
CA ARG A 791 -0.14 -12.88 9.62
C ARG A 791 -1.32 -13.37 10.44
N GLU A 792 -2.43 -13.59 9.76
CA GLU A 792 -3.67 -14.00 10.36
C GLU A 792 -4.34 -14.99 9.44
N MET A 793 -4.87 -16.07 10.01
CA MET A 793 -5.71 -16.98 9.28
C MET A 793 -7.06 -17.10 9.96
N ALA A 794 -8.13 -16.93 9.19
CA ALA A 794 -9.48 -17.18 9.64
C ALA A 794 -10.20 -18.09 8.64
N PHE A 795 -10.75 -19.18 9.15
CA PHE A 795 -11.58 -20.11 8.39
C PHE A 795 -13.03 -19.93 8.80
N ILE A 796 -13.91 -19.87 7.82
CA ILE A 796 -15.36 -19.92 8.02
C ILE A 796 -15.92 -21.25 7.51
N ALA A 797 -17.00 -21.68 8.15
CA ALA A 797 -17.83 -22.77 7.66
C ALA A 797 -19.11 -22.18 7.07
N THR A 798 -19.33 -22.39 5.78
CA THR A 798 -20.51 -21.90 5.06
C THR A 798 -21.41 -23.03 4.58
N ALA A 799 -22.69 -22.75 4.43
CA ALA A 799 -23.68 -23.65 3.83
C ALA A 799 -24.77 -22.83 3.12
N LYS A 800 -25.53 -23.46 2.21
CA LYS A 800 -26.74 -22.83 1.65
C LYS A 800 -27.84 -22.77 2.72
N GLY A 801 -28.46 -21.61 2.86
CA GLY A 801 -29.65 -21.35 3.65
C GLY A 801 -30.92 -21.80 2.94
N ASP A 802 -32.07 -21.61 3.60
CA ASP A 802 -33.38 -22.02 3.08
C ASP A 802 -33.82 -21.17 1.86
N ASP A 803 -33.28 -19.96 1.73
CA ASP A 803 -33.43 -19.03 0.61
C ASP A 803 -32.43 -19.29 -0.54
N GLY A 804 -31.54 -20.28 -0.37
CA GLY A 804 -30.48 -20.61 -1.33
C GLY A 804 -29.23 -19.75 -1.20
N GLU A 805 -29.24 -18.72 -0.35
CA GLU A 805 -28.09 -17.86 -0.08
C GLU A 805 -27.07 -18.54 0.84
N GLU A 806 -25.80 -18.19 0.68
CA GLU A 806 -24.75 -18.76 1.53
C GLU A 806 -24.75 -18.09 2.91
N ILE A 807 -24.80 -18.90 3.97
CA ILE A 807 -24.77 -18.46 5.37
C ILE A 807 -23.54 -18.96 6.10
N THR A 808 -23.01 -18.16 7.02
CA THR A 808 -21.89 -18.56 7.91
C THR A 808 -22.43 -19.29 9.15
N LEU A 809 -21.91 -20.50 9.40
CA LEU A 809 -22.30 -21.38 10.51
C LEU A 809 -21.34 -21.31 11.70
N GLY A 810 -20.07 -21.03 11.43
CA GLY A 810 -19.02 -20.93 12.44
C GLY A 810 -17.76 -20.34 11.84
N ALA A 811 -16.89 -19.82 12.71
CA ALA A 811 -15.63 -19.25 12.33
C ALA A 811 -14.56 -19.55 13.38
N ILE A 812 -13.34 -19.75 12.91
CA ILE A 812 -12.14 -19.81 13.73
C ILE A 812 -11.13 -18.85 13.14
N ARG A 813 -10.41 -18.12 13.99
CA ARG A 813 -9.30 -17.27 13.57
C ARG A 813 -8.10 -17.51 14.46
N ALA A 814 -6.92 -17.27 13.93
CA ALA A 814 -5.74 -17.07 14.74
C ALA A 814 -4.82 -16.01 14.15
N SER A 815 -4.13 -15.29 15.01
CA SER A 815 -3.13 -14.30 14.64
C SER A 815 -1.78 -14.78 15.14
N ILE A 816 -0.79 -14.79 14.26
CA ILE A 816 0.59 -15.08 14.67
C ILE A 816 1.19 -13.84 15.32
N ASP A 817 2.03 -14.08 16.32
CA ASP A 817 2.97 -13.06 16.74
C ASP A 817 3.93 -12.76 15.57
N PRO A 818 4.57 -11.57 15.55
CA PRO A 818 5.40 -11.16 14.43
C PRO A 818 6.60 -12.09 14.14
N ASP A 819 6.93 -12.97 15.08
CA ASP A 819 8.05 -13.91 15.00
C ASP A 819 7.61 -15.30 14.52
N ASN A 820 6.30 -15.50 14.31
CA ASN A 820 5.67 -16.78 14.02
C ASN A 820 6.05 -17.87 15.04
N THR A 821 6.25 -17.49 16.30
CA THR A 821 6.51 -18.42 17.40
C THR A 821 5.21 -18.91 18.02
N GLU A 822 4.23 -18.02 18.17
CA GLU A 822 2.95 -18.32 18.80
C GLU A 822 1.81 -17.78 17.94
N ALA A 823 0.79 -18.61 17.71
CA ALA A 823 -0.49 -18.19 17.14
C ALA A 823 -1.55 -18.21 18.23
N GLU A 824 -2.22 -17.09 18.47
CA GLU A 824 -3.36 -17.03 19.37
C GLU A 824 -4.66 -17.22 18.58
N PHE A 825 -5.49 -18.19 18.96
CA PHE A 825 -6.74 -18.50 18.27
C PHE A 825 -7.99 -18.19 19.10
N ALA A 826 -9.04 -17.79 18.38
CA ALA A 826 -10.40 -17.61 18.90
C ALA A 826 -11.41 -18.22 17.92
N MET A 827 -12.49 -18.80 18.45
CA MET A 827 -13.52 -19.41 17.61
C MET A 827 -14.94 -19.18 18.13
N ALA A 828 -15.91 -19.25 17.22
CA ALA A 828 -17.32 -19.20 17.53
C ALA A 828 -18.12 -20.09 16.56
N VAL A 829 -19.17 -20.72 17.08
CA VAL A 829 -20.10 -21.56 16.32
C VAL A 829 -21.52 -21.16 16.73
N ARG A 830 -22.44 -21.00 15.77
CA ARG A 830 -23.83 -20.65 16.08
C ARG A 830 -24.44 -21.68 17.03
N SER A 831 -25.22 -21.20 18.00
CA SER A 831 -25.81 -22.02 19.06
C SER A 831 -26.68 -23.16 18.49
N ASP A 832 -27.43 -22.90 17.42
CA ASP A 832 -28.28 -23.87 16.71
C ASP A 832 -27.51 -24.94 15.91
N HIS A 833 -26.20 -24.77 15.76
CA HIS A 833 -25.30 -25.71 15.07
C HIS A 833 -24.24 -26.33 15.98
N GLN A 834 -24.29 -26.06 17.30
CA GLN A 834 -23.41 -26.72 18.28
C GLN A 834 -23.72 -28.24 18.38
N GLY A 835 -22.71 -29.03 18.75
CA GLY A 835 -22.83 -30.50 18.85
C GLY A 835 -22.78 -31.29 17.54
N GLN A 836 -22.88 -30.61 16.38
CA GLN A 836 -22.90 -31.24 15.04
C GLN A 836 -21.50 -31.58 14.49
N GLY A 837 -20.43 -31.29 15.24
CA GLY A 837 -19.03 -31.55 14.86
C GLY A 837 -18.30 -30.37 14.23
N LEU A 838 -18.99 -29.24 13.98
CA LEU A 838 -18.41 -28.10 13.27
C LEU A 838 -17.19 -27.48 13.97
N GLY A 839 -17.25 -27.30 15.29
CA GLY A 839 -16.11 -26.76 16.04
C GLY A 839 -14.86 -27.63 15.96
N LYS A 840 -15.02 -28.96 15.88
CA LYS A 840 -13.92 -29.90 15.68
C LYS A 840 -13.29 -29.71 14.30
N LEU A 841 -14.09 -29.66 13.25
CA LEU A 841 -13.62 -29.49 11.87
C LEU A 841 -12.83 -28.18 11.69
N LEU A 842 -13.36 -27.07 12.23
CA LEU A 842 -12.68 -25.77 12.17
C LEU A 842 -11.33 -25.78 12.90
N LEU A 843 -11.27 -26.33 14.12
CA LEU A 843 -10.03 -26.37 14.90
C LEU A 843 -9.00 -27.34 14.29
N GLU A 844 -9.41 -28.50 13.79
CA GLU A 844 -8.52 -29.42 13.06
C GLU A 844 -7.91 -28.78 11.80
N LYS A 845 -8.72 -28.01 11.06
CA LYS A 845 -8.25 -27.26 9.88
C LYS A 845 -7.21 -26.22 10.26
N LEU A 846 -7.46 -25.43 11.32
CA LEU A 846 -6.53 -24.43 11.82
C LEU A 846 -5.19 -25.05 12.28
N ILE A 847 -5.25 -26.17 13.02
CA ILE A 847 -4.05 -26.91 13.45
C ILE A 847 -3.24 -27.38 12.23
N THR A 848 -3.91 -27.93 11.22
CA THR A 848 -3.27 -28.43 9.99
C THR A 848 -2.56 -27.29 9.26
N TYR A 849 -3.21 -26.14 9.15
CA TYR A 849 -2.64 -24.94 8.52
C TYR A 849 -1.36 -24.47 9.24
N TYR A 850 -1.40 -24.26 10.55
CA TYR A 850 -0.22 -23.75 11.28
C TYR A 850 0.92 -24.77 11.43
N LYS A 851 0.63 -26.08 11.36
CA LYS A 851 1.68 -27.10 11.18
C LYS A 851 2.40 -26.97 9.84
N GLY A 852 1.67 -26.62 8.78
CA GLY A 852 2.25 -26.37 7.46
C GLY A 852 3.07 -25.07 7.38
N ASN A 853 2.79 -24.09 8.24
CA ASN A 853 3.42 -22.77 8.25
C ASN A 853 4.53 -22.60 9.29
N ASP A 854 5.12 -23.70 9.78
CA ASP A 854 6.27 -23.70 10.71
C ASP A 854 6.05 -22.95 12.05
N THR A 855 4.81 -22.68 12.44
CA THR A 855 4.49 -22.05 13.73
C THR A 855 4.80 -23.01 14.88
N GLN A 856 5.37 -22.51 15.98
CA GLN A 856 5.85 -23.39 17.06
C GLN A 856 4.72 -23.78 18.03
N VAL A 857 3.89 -22.82 18.43
CA VAL A 857 2.84 -23.01 19.43
C VAL A 857 1.52 -22.41 18.96
N LEU A 858 0.42 -23.12 19.23
CA LEU A 858 -0.94 -22.62 19.05
C LEU A 858 -1.60 -22.50 20.44
N THR A 859 -2.04 -21.29 20.78
CA THR A 859 -2.57 -20.93 22.10
C THR A 859 -3.98 -20.41 21.97
N GLY A 860 -4.88 -20.75 22.90
CA GLY A 860 -6.21 -20.16 22.97
C GLY A 860 -6.66 -19.99 24.41
N PHE A 861 -7.51 -18.99 24.63
CA PHE A 861 -8.09 -18.71 25.93
C PHE A 861 -9.60 -18.95 25.88
N THR A 862 -10.18 -19.40 26.98
CA THR A 862 -11.64 -19.47 27.13
C THR A 862 -12.03 -19.34 28.61
N MET A 863 -13.25 -18.91 28.91
CA MET A 863 -13.68 -18.75 30.32
C MET A 863 -13.93 -20.10 31.00
N PHE A 864 -13.89 -20.11 32.34
CA PHE A 864 -14.08 -21.31 33.16
C PHE A 864 -15.40 -22.06 32.88
N GLU A 865 -16.44 -21.31 32.52
CA GLU A 865 -17.77 -21.81 32.19
C GLU A 865 -17.80 -22.56 30.85
N ASN A 866 -16.85 -22.28 29.94
CA ASN A 866 -16.80 -22.86 28.61
C ASN A 866 -16.10 -24.24 28.59
N ARG A 867 -16.61 -25.17 29.40
CA ARG A 867 -16.06 -26.53 29.52
C ARG A 867 -16.13 -27.33 28.21
N SER A 868 -17.08 -27.02 27.32
CA SER A 868 -17.19 -27.68 26.03
C SER A 868 -15.97 -27.39 25.15
N MET A 869 -15.50 -26.14 25.11
CA MET A 869 -14.30 -25.74 24.37
C MET A 869 -13.03 -26.36 24.96
N ALA A 870 -12.87 -26.32 26.28
CA ALA A 870 -11.73 -26.94 26.96
C ALA A 870 -11.66 -28.47 26.69
N ASN A 871 -12.81 -29.15 26.70
CA ASN A 871 -12.88 -30.57 26.37
C ASN A 871 -12.59 -30.86 24.89
N LEU A 872 -13.03 -29.99 23.98
CA LEU A 872 -12.71 -30.10 22.55
C LEU A 872 -11.20 -29.96 22.33
N ALA A 873 -10.58 -28.93 22.89
CA ALA A 873 -9.14 -28.70 22.80
C ALA A 873 -8.35 -29.89 23.37
N LYS A 874 -8.72 -30.37 24.56
CA LYS A 874 -8.08 -31.55 25.17
C LYS A 874 -8.17 -32.81 24.29
N ARG A 875 -9.30 -33.03 23.60
CA ARG A 875 -9.47 -34.17 22.67
C ARG A 875 -8.61 -34.04 21.42
N LEU A 876 -8.27 -32.83 21.01
CA LEU A 876 -7.41 -32.55 19.85
C LEU A 876 -5.93 -32.42 20.21
N GLY A 877 -5.56 -32.66 21.47
CA GLY A 877 -4.17 -32.74 21.93
C GLY A 877 -3.62 -31.46 22.59
N PHE A 878 -4.47 -30.49 22.94
CA PHE A 878 -4.04 -29.33 23.71
C PHE A 878 -3.81 -29.70 25.18
N THR A 879 -2.79 -29.08 25.77
CA THR A 879 -2.62 -29.01 27.22
C THR A 879 -3.53 -27.92 27.75
N VAL A 880 -4.35 -28.23 28.75
CA VAL A 880 -5.35 -27.32 29.30
C VAL A 880 -5.00 -26.98 30.74
N THR A 881 -4.78 -25.69 31.03
CA THR A 881 -4.42 -25.17 32.35
C THR A 881 -5.41 -24.11 32.80
N PHE A 882 -5.69 -24.06 34.11
CA PHE A 882 -6.62 -23.09 34.70
C PHE A 882 -5.82 -21.94 35.31
N ASP A 883 -6.05 -20.73 34.84
CA ASP A 883 -5.56 -19.50 35.44
C ASP A 883 -6.60 -18.98 36.44
N MET A 884 -6.29 -19.10 37.72
CA MET A 884 -7.19 -18.71 38.81
C MET A 884 -7.21 -17.20 39.05
N GLU A 885 -6.18 -16.46 38.60
CA GLU A 885 -6.12 -15.00 38.78
C GLU A 885 -7.00 -14.32 37.72
N GLU A 886 -6.80 -14.68 36.45
CA GLU A 886 -7.56 -14.11 35.33
C GLU A 886 -8.93 -14.79 35.11
N HIS A 887 -9.24 -15.89 35.84
CA HIS A 887 -10.44 -16.71 35.66
C HIS A 887 -10.59 -17.26 34.22
N LEU A 888 -9.46 -17.62 33.59
CA LEU A 888 -9.38 -18.11 32.22
C LEU A 888 -8.77 -19.51 32.13
N ILE A 889 -9.31 -20.34 31.25
CA ILE A 889 -8.72 -21.60 30.82
C ILE A 889 -7.78 -21.31 29.64
N LYS A 890 -6.49 -21.59 29.83
CA LYS A 890 -5.47 -21.53 28.78
C LYS A 890 -5.33 -22.91 28.11
N MET A 891 -5.28 -22.92 26.78
CA MET A 891 -5.17 -24.12 25.93
C MET A 891 -3.94 -23.98 25.05
N ASP A 892 -2.89 -24.78 25.29
CA ASP A 892 -1.63 -24.71 24.57
C ASP A 892 -1.36 -26.02 23.79
N MET A 893 -1.01 -25.91 22.51
CA MET A 893 -0.54 -27.02 21.68
C MET A 893 0.82 -26.70 21.08
N LYS A 894 1.82 -27.53 21.38
CA LYS A 894 3.07 -27.52 20.63
C LYS A 894 2.83 -28.15 19.27
N LEU A 895 3.08 -27.39 18.22
CA LEU A 895 3.02 -27.86 16.84
C LEU A 895 4.37 -28.44 16.38
N ARG A 896 5.45 -28.06 17.08
CA ARG A 896 6.83 -28.51 16.86
C ARG A 896 7.50 -29.03 18.13
#